data_AF-A0A669BQD8-F1
#
_entry.id   AF-A0A669BQD8-F1
#
_cell.length_a   1.000
_cell.length_b   1.000
_cell.length_c   1.000
_cell.angle_alpha   90.00
_cell.angle_beta   90.00
_cell.angle_gamma   90.00
#
_symmetry.space_group_name_H-M   'P 1'
#
loop_
_entity.id
_entity.type
_entity.pdbx_description
1 polymer ?
#
loop_
_entity_poly.entity_id
_entity_poly.type
_entity_poly.pdbx_seq_one_letter_code
_entity_poly.pdbx_strand_id
1 'polypeptide(L)'
;MLTRVFRAHGLVVASHPWEVIVGTVTLTVCMMSMNMFTGNDQICGWNFDCPKTEEILSSDVIILTITRCIAIVYIYFQFQNLRQLGSKYILGIAGLFTIFSSFVFSTVVIHFLDKELTGLNEALPFFLLLIDLSKACALAKFALSSSSQDEVRDNIAHGMAVLGPAFTLDALVECLVIGVGTMSGVRQLEIMCCFGCMSVLANYFVFMTFFPACVSLLLELSRESQGGHPIWQLNHLSRAMEEEDNKPNPVTQRVKMIMSLGLVMVHAHSRWIAEPLSINSTVDMLGVGMELDHFSPRRIEPDKPLWQFYLTRMITMDIEQMICLVLALLLAIKYIFFEQAEMESTLSLKNPISLSTHTLNPPSPSEPCCREDLVRSRCHEKGVSRDSGKTDGPVKESKSESTENTLPQKPRDLNDCVAILNNPKLGPRFLSDAEVMLLVSSKHIPAYKLEAIMETAERGVAIRRKMLSTKLPCSSALSSLPYTNYDYSKLGGGAHSRILADSMTRGPVVRLPSACRAAEVKAWLESTDGFQAIKAAFDNTSRFARLQKLLVGLAGRNLYIRFHSKTGDAMGMNMISKGTEEALRLLQQHFPELQVVAVSGNYCTDKKPAAINWIEGRGKSAVCEATIPAKVVREVLKTSTEALVEVNINKNLVGSAMAGSIGGFNAHSANLVTAIYIACGQDPAQSVGSSNCITLMEPSGPAGDDLYICCTMPSIELGTVGGGTNLPPQQACLQMLGVQGASQDCPGENARQLARIVCATVLAGELSLMAALAAGHLVKSHMTHNSLYGSCTQSLFLCCHD
;
A
#
# COMPACT_ATOMS: atom_id res chain seq x y z
N MET A 1 13.95 44.80 -23.59
CA MET A 1 13.21 45.08 -22.34
C MET A 1 12.74 43.82 -21.64
N LEU A 2 11.98 42.93 -22.31
CA LEU A 2 11.42 41.68 -21.74
C LEU A 2 12.37 40.88 -20.83
N THR A 3 13.60 40.59 -21.27
CA THR A 3 14.64 39.88 -20.49
C THR A 3 14.93 40.50 -19.12
N ARG A 4 14.87 41.84 -18.99
CA ARG A 4 15.08 42.52 -17.70
C ARG A 4 13.90 42.34 -16.75
N VAL A 5 12.67 42.27 -17.30
CA VAL A 5 11.45 42.00 -16.52
C VAL A 5 11.47 40.58 -15.98
N PHE A 6 11.79 39.58 -16.81
CA PHE A 6 11.92 38.19 -16.34
C PHE A 6 13.07 37.99 -15.35
N ARG A 7 14.20 38.70 -15.51
CA ARG A 7 15.27 38.71 -14.49
C ARG A 7 14.79 39.27 -13.16
N ALA A 8 14.11 40.42 -13.17
CA ALA A 8 13.58 41.05 -11.96
C ALA A 8 12.52 40.15 -11.27
N HIS A 9 11.62 39.55 -12.05
CA HIS A 9 10.63 38.60 -11.55
C HIS A 9 11.29 37.36 -10.92
N GLY A 10 12.25 36.74 -11.63
CA GLY A 10 12.98 35.58 -11.12
C GLY A 10 13.76 35.89 -9.83
N LEU A 11 14.31 37.11 -9.71
CA LEU A 11 15.00 37.55 -8.50
C LEU A 11 14.03 37.68 -7.31
N VAL A 12 12.86 38.31 -7.49
CA VAL A 12 11.83 38.43 -6.45
C VAL A 12 11.35 37.06 -5.99
N VAL A 13 11.07 36.15 -6.94
CA VAL A 13 10.62 34.78 -6.66
C VAL A 13 11.69 33.97 -5.92
N ALA A 14 12.97 34.15 -6.25
CA ALA A 14 14.07 33.43 -5.59
C ALA A 14 14.49 34.04 -4.25
N SER A 15 14.27 35.34 -4.01
CA SER A 15 14.66 36.02 -2.77
C SER A 15 13.61 35.93 -1.65
N HIS A 16 12.33 35.78 -1.99
CA HIS A 16 11.21 35.65 -1.05
C HIS A 16 10.47 34.31 -1.23
N PRO A 17 11.16 33.15 -1.10
CA PRO A 17 10.58 31.87 -1.48
C PRO A 17 9.44 31.45 -0.55
N TRP A 18 9.50 31.75 0.75
CA TRP A 18 8.45 31.43 1.71
C TRP A 18 7.18 32.24 1.44
N GLU A 19 7.33 33.54 1.22
CA GLU A 19 6.22 34.46 0.94
C GLU A 19 5.54 34.12 -0.40
N VAL A 20 6.31 33.75 -1.41
CA VAL A 20 5.77 33.30 -2.71
C VAL A 20 5.11 31.93 -2.61
N ILE A 21 5.69 30.95 -1.91
CA ILE A 21 5.08 29.62 -1.73
C ILE A 21 3.78 29.74 -0.92
N VAL A 22 3.82 30.40 0.24
CA VAL A 22 2.62 30.60 1.09
C VAL A 22 1.59 31.43 0.35
N GLY A 23 1.97 32.53 -0.31
CA GLY A 23 1.05 33.34 -1.10
C GLY A 23 0.38 32.58 -2.24
N THR A 24 1.14 31.75 -2.98
CA THR A 24 0.60 30.92 -4.07
C THR A 24 -0.36 29.85 -3.53
N VAL A 25 0.03 29.13 -2.48
CA VAL A 25 -0.81 28.10 -1.84
C VAL A 25 -2.07 28.71 -1.25
N THR A 26 -1.95 29.82 -0.52
CA THR A 26 -3.10 30.54 0.05
C THR A 26 -4.02 31.06 -1.04
N LEU A 27 -3.50 31.63 -2.14
CA LEU A 27 -4.33 32.04 -3.27
C LEU A 27 -5.10 30.86 -3.86
N THR A 28 -4.45 29.71 -4.09
CA THR A 28 -5.11 28.49 -4.59
C THR A 28 -6.21 28.00 -3.63
N VAL A 29 -5.95 27.97 -2.32
CA VAL A 29 -6.93 27.57 -1.28
C VAL A 29 -8.07 28.58 -1.15
N CYS A 30 -7.80 29.87 -1.27
CA CYS A 30 -8.82 30.92 -1.29
C CYS A 30 -9.72 30.81 -2.53
N MET A 31 -9.15 30.59 -3.72
CA MET A 31 -9.93 30.33 -4.93
C MET A 31 -10.80 29.07 -4.78
N MET A 32 -10.26 27.99 -4.21
CA MET A 32 -11.05 26.78 -3.90
C MET A 32 -12.21 27.06 -2.91
N SER A 33 -12.02 28.00 -1.99
CA SER A 33 -12.99 28.33 -0.94
C SER A 33 -14.09 29.32 -1.40
N MET A 34 -13.84 30.11 -2.45
CA MET A 34 -14.80 31.14 -2.91
C MET A 34 -16.12 30.54 -3.46
N ASN A 35 -16.09 29.34 -4.06
CA ASN A 35 -17.31 28.64 -4.51
C ASN A 35 -17.98 27.76 -3.43
N MET A 36 -17.44 27.68 -2.20
CA MET A 36 -18.17 27.06 -1.09
C MET A 36 -19.26 27.97 -0.49
N PHE A 37 -19.30 29.26 -0.86
CA PHE A 37 -20.25 30.25 -0.32
C PHE A 37 -21.22 30.84 -1.35
N THR A 38 -21.07 30.53 -2.64
CA THR A 38 -22.05 30.85 -3.70
C THR A 38 -22.98 29.67 -3.95
N GLY A 39 -23.61 29.19 -2.86
CA GLY A 39 -24.68 28.21 -2.97
C GLY A 39 -25.83 28.78 -3.79
N ASN A 40 -26.22 28.06 -4.85
CA ASN A 40 -27.50 28.28 -5.51
C ASN A 40 -28.30 26.98 -5.36
N ASP A 41 -29.19 26.98 -4.37
CA ASP A 41 -30.02 25.84 -4.03
C ASP A 41 -30.90 25.43 -5.22
N GLN A 42 -30.69 24.21 -5.72
CA GLN A 42 -31.70 23.51 -6.49
C GLN A 42 -32.12 22.24 -5.76
N ILE A 43 -32.92 22.45 -4.71
CA ILE A 43 -33.69 21.42 -4.04
C ILE A 43 -34.58 20.76 -5.09
N CYS A 44 -34.27 19.52 -5.48
CA CYS A 44 -35.18 18.73 -6.30
C CYS A 44 -36.43 18.39 -5.47
N GLY A 45 -37.52 19.09 -5.77
CA GLY A 45 -38.82 18.84 -5.15
C GLY A 45 -39.38 17.46 -5.52
N TRP A 46 -40.28 16.95 -4.69
CA TRP A 46 -40.97 15.68 -4.91
C TRP A 46 -42.05 15.79 -6.01
N ASN A 47 -41.63 15.91 -7.27
CA ASN A 47 -42.34 15.39 -8.47
C ASN A 47 -41.60 15.78 -9.78
N PHE A 48 -41.69 14.88 -10.76
CA PHE A 48 -41.17 14.95 -12.14
C PHE A 48 -39.66 14.84 -12.38
N ASP A 49 -39.30 13.67 -12.93
CA ASP A 49 -38.24 13.37 -13.90
C ASP A 49 -37.00 14.27 -13.96
N CYS A 50 -35.96 13.85 -13.24
CA CYS A 50 -34.59 14.15 -13.64
C CYS A 50 -34.17 13.15 -14.73
N PRO A 51 -33.78 13.58 -15.95
CA PRO A 51 -33.33 12.66 -16.99
C PRO A 51 -32.06 11.96 -16.51
N LYS A 52 -32.08 10.62 -16.54
CA LYS A 52 -30.90 9.80 -16.26
C LYS A 52 -29.90 9.99 -17.41
N THR A 53 -28.90 10.84 -17.22
CA THR A 53 -27.82 11.00 -18.19
C THR A 53 -26.94 9.75 -18.22
N GLU A 54 -27.36 8.85 -19.09
CA GLU A 54 -26.59 7.96 -19.97
C GLU A 54 -25.55 7.00 -19.37
N GLU A 55 -25.66 5.75 -19.81
CA GLU A 55 -24.69 4.68 -19.57
C GLU A 55 -23.37 5.05 -20.25
N ILE A 56 -22.28 5.15 -19.48
CA ILE A 56 -20.92 5.28 -20.03
C ILE A 56 -20.69 4.11 -21.00
N LEU A 57 -20.47 4.43 -22.27
CA LEU A 57 -20.30 3.42 -23.31
C LEU A 57 -19.03 2.59 -23.02
N SER A 58 -19.10 1.28 -23.22
CA SER A 58 -17.97 0.39 -22.92
C SER A 58 -16.72 0.64 -23.80
N SER A 59 -16.85 1.40 -24.89
CA SER A 59 -15.73 1.93 -25.69
C SER A 59 -14.89 2.93 -24.92
N ASP A 60 -15.54 3.83 -24.18
CA ASP A 60 -14.91 5.02 -23.62
C ASP A 60 -14.04 4.62 -22.43
N VAL A 61 -14.50 3.63 -21.66
CA VAL A 61 -13.70 2.97 -20.61
C VAL A 61 -12.43 2.33 -21.18
N ILE A 62 -12.49 1.71 -22.36
CA ILE A 62 -11.32 1.08 -23.01
C ILE A 62 -10.34 2.15 -23.49
N ILE A 63 -10.82 3.18 -24.19
CA ILE A 63 -9.99 4.29 -24.68
C ILE A 63 -9.35 5.04 -23.51
N LEU A 64 -10.13 5.40 -22.49
CA LEU A 64 -9.64 6.06 -21.28
C LEU A 64 -8.60 5.20 -20.54
N THR A 65 -8.76 3.88 -20.52
CA THR A 65 -7.77 2.95 -19.96
C THR A 65 -6.48 2.93 -20.79
N ILE A 66 -6.57 2.93 -22.12
CA ILE A 66 -5.41 3.00 -23.01
C ILE A 66 -4.66 4.32 -22.81
N THR A 67 -5.35 5.46 -22.80
CA THR A 67 -4.75 6.78 -22.57
C THR A 67 -4.10 6.87 -21.17
N ARG A 68 -4.72 6.29 -20.14
CA ARG A 68 -4.11 6.18 -18.79
C ARG A 68 -2.86 5.31 -18.79
N CYS A 69 -2.85 4.18 -19.48
CA CYS A 69 -1.65 3.35 -19.64
C CYS A 69 -0.51 4.11 -20.35
N ILE A 70 -0.83 4.85 -21.41
CA ILE A 70 0.14 5.69 -22.13
C ILE A 70 0.68 6.81 -21.21
N ALA A 71 -0.17 7.50 -20.45
CA ALA A 71 0.25 8.53 -19.50
C ALA A 71 1.15 7.98 -18.38
N ILE A 72 0.85 6.78 -17.85
CA ILE A 72 1.71 6.11 -16.84
C ILE A 72 3.07 5.72 -17.45
N VAL A 73 3.09 5.23 -18.69
CA VAL A 73 4.33 4.90 -19.41
C VAL A 73 5.14 6.17 -19.73
N TYR A 74 4.49 7.27 -20.12
CA TYR A 74 5.12 8.58 -20.32
C TYR A 74 5.78 9.08 -19.02
N ILE A 75 5.05 9.07 -17.91
CA ILE A 75 5.60 9.41 -16.58
C ILE A 75 6.80 8.52 -16.26
N TYR A 76 6.69 7.20 -16.48
CA TYR A 76 7.80 6.27 -16.24
C TYR A 76 9.06 6.61 -17.08
N PHE A 77 8.91 6.88 -18.37
CA PHE A 77 10.04 7.28 -19.24
C PHE A 77 10.63 8.64 -18.85
N GLN A 78 9.80 9.64 -18.54
CA GLN A 78 10.28 10.92 -18.01
C GLN A 78 11.07 10.72 -16.70
N PHE A 79 10.55 9.92 -15.76
CA PHE A 79 11.27 9.59 -14.52
C PHE A 79 12.56 8.76 -14.76
N GLN A 80 12.65 7.97 -15.84
CA GLN A 80 13.90 7.31 -16.24
C GLN A 80 14.92 8.30 -16.82
N ASN A 81 14.51 9.18 -17.73
CA ASN A 81 15.36 10.22 -18.30
C ASN A 81 15.91 11.15 -17.21
N LEU A 82 15.08 11.51 -16.23
CA LEU A 82 15.47 12.28 -15.05
C LEU A 82 16.46 11.54 -14.13
N ARG A 83 16.39 10.20 -14.05
CA ARG A 83 17.39 9.40 -13.30
C ARG A 83 18.75 9.39 -14.00
N GLN A 84 18.80 9.38 -15.33
CA GLN A 84 20.07 9.45 -16.06
C GLN A 84 20.79 10.80 -15.86
N LEU A 85 20.03 11.88 -15.59
CA LEU A 85 20.55 13.23 -15.33
C LEU A 85 21.12 13.47 -13.92
N GLY A 86 21.16 12.45 -13.05
CA GLY A 86 22.24 12.34 -12.06
C GLY A 86 22.13 13.08 -10.71
N SER A 87 20.94 13.43 -10.20
CA SER A 87 20.82 13.89 -8.79
C SER A 87 19.50 13.53 -8.12
N LYS A 88 19.58 13.08 -6.85
CA LYS A 88 18.41 12.81 -5.99
C LYS A 88 17.52 14.05 -5.81
N TYR A 89 18.12 15.24 -5.80
CA TYR A 89 17.39 16.50 -5.60
C TYR A 89 16.57 16.90 -6.83
N ILE A 90 17.12 16.78 -8.05
CA ILE A 90 16.37 17.04 -9.31
C ILE A 90 15.13 16.16 -9.38
N LEU A 91 15.25 14.87 -9.01
CA LEU A 91 14.15 13.92 -9.01
C LEU A 91 13.06 14.28 -7.99
N GLY A 92 13.44 14.79 -6.82
CA GLY A 92 12.51 15.28 -5.79
C GLY A 92 11.78 16.55 -6.21
N ILE A 93 12.51 17.52 -6.80
CA ILE A 93 11.96 18.78 -7.32
C ILE A 93 10.94 18.50 -8.43
N ALA A 94 11.28 17.65 -9.41
CA ALA A 94 10.38 17.30 -10.51
C ALA A 94 9.11 16.57 -10.02
N GLY A 95 9.24 15.68 -9.04
CA GLY A 95 8.10 15.02 -8.40
C GLY A 95 7.16 16.01 -7.68
N LEU A 96 7.73 16.90 -6.86
CA LEU A 96 6.96 17.92 -6.12
C LEU A 96 6.24 18.88 -7.08
N PHE A 97 6.93 19.34 -8.13
CA PHE A 97 6.36 20.19 -9.17
C PHE A 97 5.18 19.53 -9.88
N THR A 98 5.31 18.25 -10.26
CA THR A 98 4.25 17.48 -10.94
C THR A 98 3.00 17.35 -10.06
N ILE A 99 3.19 17.04 -8.77
CA ILE A 99 2.08 16.90 -7.81
C ILE A 99 1.36 18.24 -7.61
N PHE A 100 2.10 19.33 -7.39
CA PHE A 100 1.50 20.64 -7.14
C PHE A 100 0.84 21.23 -8.40
N SER A 101 1.46 21.07 -9.59
CA SER A 101 0.87 21.49 -10.87
C SER A 101 -0.47 20.77 -11.13
N SER A 102 -0.55 19.46 -10.84
CA SER A 102 -1.79 18.67 -10.93
C SER A 102 -2.89 19.15 -9.96
N PHE A 103 -2.51 19.53 -8.74
CA PHE A 103 -3.44 20.10 -7.76
C PHE A 103 -3.99 21.45 -8.22
N VAL A 104 -3.12 22.37 -8.66
CA VAL A 104 -3.53 23.69 -9.18
C VAL A 104 -4.43 23.55 -10.42
N PHE A 105 -4.09 22.68 -11.37
CA PHE A 105 -4.94 22.39 -12.53
C PHE A 105 -6.33 21.88 -12.11
N SER A 106 -6.39 20.94 -11.16
CA SER A 106 -7.65 20.40 -10.66
C SER A 106 -8.51 21.49 -10.01
N THR A 107 -7.92 22.39 -9.21
CA THR A 107 -8.63 23.54 -8.62
C THR A 107 -9.14 24.52 -9.68
N VAL A 108 -8.33 24.83 -10.69
CA VAL A 108 -8.71 25.70 -11.82
C VAL A 108 -9.88 25.11 -12.60
N VAL A 109 -9.83 23.80 -12.91
CA VAL A 109 -10.93 23.09 -13.58
C VAL A 109 -12.24 23.15 -12.78
N ILE A 110 -12.17 22.85 -11.48
CA ILE A 110 -13.35 22.84 -10.60
C ILE A 110 -14.01 24.24 -10.56
N HIS A 111 -13.22 25.31 -10.51
CA HIS A 111 -13.73 26.67 -10.42
C HIS A 111 -14.23 27.24 -11.76
N PHE A 112 -13.62 26.88 -12.91
CA PHE A 112 -14.00 27.46 -14.20
C PHE A 112 -15.17 26.76 -14.89
N LEU A 113 -15.49 25.51 -14.54
CA LEU A 113 -16.55 24.73 -15.19
C LEU A 113 -17.77 24.43 -14.31
N ASP A 114 -17.68 24.69 -13.00
CA ASP A 114 -18.73 24.84 -11.98
C ASP A 114 -19.80 23.73 -11.81
N LYS A 115 -19.99 22.82 -12.77
CA LYS A 115 -21.08 21.81 -12.78
C LYS A 115 -20.78 20.42 -13.36
N GLU A 116 -19.64 20.17 -14.00
CA GLU A 116 -19.31 18.84 -14.60
C GLU A 116 -18.00 18.22 -14.06
N LEU A 117 -18.07 17.67 -12.83
CA LEU A 117 -16.98 16.90 -12.20
C LEU A 117 -16.63 15.58 -12.93
N THR A 118 -17.52 15.08 -13.79
CA THR A 118 -17.35 13.86 -14.58
C THR A 118 -16.16 13.94 -15.54
N GLY A 119 -16.01 15.07 -16.24
CA GLY A 119 -14.94 15.29 -17.23
C GLY A 119 -13.52 15.40 -16.65
N LEU A 120 -13.36 15.68 -15.36
CA LEU A 120 -12.02 15.80 -14.74
C LEU A 120 -11.23 14.47 -14.85
N ASN A 121 -11.90 13.34 -14.68
CA ASN A 121 -11.31 12.00 -14.79
C ASN A 121 -10.87 11.63 -16.22
N GLU A 122 -11.38 12.36 -17.22
CA GLU A 122 -11.11 12.21 -18.64
C GLU A 122 -10.05 13.21 -19.12
N ALA A 123 -10.01 14.40 -18.51
CA ALA A 123 -9.03 15.46 -18.79
C ALA A 123 -7.64 15.21 -18.16
N LEU A 124 -7.57 14.58 -16.98
CA LEU A 124 -6.32 14.35 -16.24
C LEU A 124 -5.19 13.67 -17.06
N PRO A 125 -5.43 12.66 -17.92
CA PRO A 125 -4.38 12.10 -18.78
C PRO A 125 -3.82 13.10 -19.79
N PHE A 126 -4.63 14.00 -20.34
CA PHE A 126 -4.19 15.03 -21.29
C PHE A 126 -3.37 16.11 -20.57
N PHE A 127 -3.78 16.50 -19.36
CA PHE A 127 -2.97 17.36 -18.49
C PHE A 127 -1.56 16.76 -18.26
N LEU A 128 -1.49 15.48 -17.88
CA LEU A 128 -0.22 14.79 -17.65
C LEU A 128 0.68 14.67 -18.90
N LEU A 129 0.09 14.63 -20.10
CA LEU A 129 0.82 14.62 -21.38
C LEU A 129 1.31 16.02 -21.81
N LEU A 130 0.66 17.10 -21.35
CA LEU A 130 1.02 18.49 -21.66
C LEU A 130 2.00 19.11 -20.64
N ILE A 131 2.36 18.41 -19.55
CA ILE A 131 3.42 18.86 -18.64
C ILE A 131 4.80 18.59 -19.25
N ASP A 132 5.47 19.65 -19.66
CA ASP A 132 6.87 19.62 -20.06
C ASP A 132 7.82 19.74 -18.83
N LEU A 133 8.37 18.59 -18.41
CA LEU A 133 9.36 18.52 -17.32
C LEU A 133 10.79 18.86 -17.77
N SER A 134 11.08 18.90 -19.07
CA SER A 134 12.42 19.22 -19.58
C SER A 134 12.78 20.68 -19.27
N LYS A 135 11.80 21.58 -19.40
CA LYS A 135 11.88 23.02 -19.10
C LYS A 135 12.15 23.29 -17.61
N ALA A 136 11.44 22.58 -16.73
CA ALA A 136 11.68 22.55 -15.28
C ALA A 136 13.13 22.16 -14.97
N CYS A 137 13.64 21.11 -15.62
CA CYS A 137 14.99 20.63 -15.40
C CYS A 137 16.07 21.53 -15.97
N ALA A 138 15.81 22.25 -17.07
CA ALA A 138 16.70 23.28 -17.59
C ALA A 138 16.90 24.41 -16.57
N LEU A 139 15.83 24.95 -15.98
CA LEU A 139 15.93 25.99 -14.96
C LEU A 139 16.58 25.46 -13.66
N ALA A 140 16.24 24.24 -13.23
CA ALA A 140 16.88 23.63 -12.06
C ALA A 140 18.40 23.53 -12.24
N LYS A 141 18.91 23.18 -13.45
CA LYS A 141 20.36 23.13 -13.72
C LYS A 141 21.08 24.47 -13.48
N PHE A 142 20.45 25.62 -13.77
CA PHE A 142 21.02 26.94 -13.45
C PHE A 142 21.09 27.20 -11.93
N ALA A 143 20.05 26.85 -11.18
CA ALA A 143 20.07 26.97 -9.72
C ALA A 143 21.13 26.08 -9.08
N LEU A 144 21.36 24.91 -9.68
CA LEU A 144 22.29 23.88 -9.24
C LEU A 144 23.76 24.19 -9.61
N SER A 145 24.06 25.14 -10.50
CA SER A 145 25.44 25.47 -10.86
C SER A 145 26.14 26.48 -9.94
N SER A 146 25.48 26.95 -8.88
CA SER A 146 25.98 28.02 -8.00
C SER A 146 26.94 27.54 -6.89
N SER A 147 28.02 28.28 -6.62
CA SER A 147 28.97 28.02 -5.54
C SER A 147 28.60 28.62 -4.17
N SER A 148 27.84 29.72 -4.15
CA SER A 148 27.39 30.45 -2.94
C SER A 148 25.85 30.60 -2.86
N GLN A 149 25.27 31.19 -1.81
CA GLN A 149 23.81 31.35 -1.67
C GLN A 149 23.25 32.52 -2.49
N ASP A 150 23.90 33.68 -2.48
CA ASP A 150 23.46 34.83 -3.28
C ASP A 150 23.51 34.52 -4.78
N GLU A 151 24.49 33.71 -5.17
CA GLU A 151 24.63 33.16 -6.53
C GLU A 151 23.52 32.15 -6.91
N VAL A 152 22.88 31.43 -5.96
CA VAL A 152 21.67 30.62 -6.29
C VAL A 152 20.57 31.55 -6.81
N ARG A 153 20.31 32.65 -6.09
CA ARG A 153 19.25 33.61 -6.40
C ARG A 153 19.52 34.32 -7.72
N ASP A 154 20.76 34.77 -7.94
CA ASP A 154 21.17 35.40 -9.19
C ASP A 154 21.18 34.43 -10.38
N ASN A 155 21.56 33.15 -10.19
CA ASN A 155 21.53 32.14 -11.25
C ASN A 155 20.09 31.72 -11.61
N ILE A 156 19.18 31.62 -10.64
CA ILE A 156 17.75 31.44 -10.91
C ILE A 156 17.20 32.64 -11.68
N ALA A 157 17.51 33.86 -11.24
CA ALA A 157 17.10 35.09 -11.94
C ALA A 157 17.66 35.16 -13.38
N HIS A 158 18.90 34.73 -13.59
CA HIS A 158 19.52 34.62 -14.90
C HIS A 158 18.84 33.56 -15.78
N GLY A 159 18.62 32.34 -15.25
CA GLY A 159 17.91 31.27 -15.94
C GLY A 159 16.50 31.69 -16.36
N MET A 160 15.77 32.38 -15.49
CA MET A 160 14.46 32.96 -15.80
C MET A 160 14.53 34.04 -16.89
N ALA A 161 15.60 34.84 -16.92
CA ALA A 161 15.80 35.86 -17.95
C ALA A 161 16.04 35.26 -19.35
N VAL A 162 16.74 34.13 -19.42
CA VAL A 162 17.05 33.41 -20.68
C VAL A 162 15.88 32.55 -21.14
N LEU A 163 15.33 31.73 -20.25
CA LEU A 163 14.31 30.71 -20.58
C LEU A 163 12.88 31.28 -20.59
N GLY A 164 12.55 32.20 -19.68
CA GLY A 164 11.21 32.76 -19.49
C GLY A 164 10.56 33.32 -20.76
N PRO A 165 11.26 34.12 -21.60
CA PRO A 165 10.71 34.61 -22.86
C PRO A 165 10.33 33.49 -23.85
N ALA A 166 11.11 32.42 -23.92
CA ALA A 166 10.84 31.29 -24.81
C ALA A 166 9.63 30.49 -24.31
N PHE A 167 9.58 30.18 -23.02
CA PHE A 167 8.50 29.38 -22.43
C PHE A 167 7.16 30.14 -22.40
N THR A 168 7.18 31.45 -22.18
CA THR A 168 5.99 32.31 -22.33
C THR A 168 5.46 32.25 -23.77
N LEU A 169 6.36 32.31 -24.75
CA LEU A 169 5.97 32.26 -26.16
C LEU A 169 5.42 30.88 -26.55
N ASP A 170 6.07 29.80 -26.12
CA ASP A 170 5.61 28.44 -26.39
C ASP A 170 4.25 28.18 -25.73
N ALA A 171 4.04 28.57 -24.47
CA ALA A 171 2.75 28.44 -23.79
C ALA A 171 1.63 29.24 -24.48
N LEU A 172 1.92 30.44 -24.98
CA LEU A 172 0.96 31.23 -25.76
C LEU A 172 0.65 30.58 -27.11
N VAL A 173 1.66 30.09 -27.84
CA VAL A 173 1.47 29.40 -29.12
C VAL A 173 0.68 28.10 -28.93
N GLU A 174 0.99 27.33 -27.90
CA GLU A 174 0.31 26.08 -27.55
C GLU A 174 -1.14 26.32 -27.14
N CYS A 175 -1.39 27.32 -26.27
CA CYS A 175 -2.74 27.72 -25.88
C CYS A 175 -3.57 28.23 -27.08
N LEU A 176 -2.96 28.92 -28.06
CA LEU A 176 -3.63 29.34 -29.29
C LEU A 176 -3.92 28.17 -30.23
N VAL A 177 -2.97 27.24 -30.42
CA VAL A 177 -3.15 26.06 -31.28
C VAL A 177 -4.19 25.11 -30.72
N ILE A 178 -4.16 24.82 -29.42
CA ILE A 178 -5.21 24.05 -28.74
C ILE A 178 -6.54 24.83 -28.75
N GLY A 179 -6.49 26.15 -28.57
CA GLY A 179 -7.65 27.04 -28.57
C GLY A 179 -8.44 27.03 -29.89
N VAL A 180 -7.80 26.80 -31.04
CA VAL A 180 -8.54 26.61 -32.32
C VAL A 180 -9.49 25.41 -32.23
N GLY A 181 -9.17 24.37 -31.47
CA GLY A 181 -10.03 23.21 -31.26
C GLY A 181 -11.30 23.50 -30.43
N THR A 182 -11.31 24.56 -29.60
CA THR A 182 -12.51 25.01 -28.88
C THR A 182 -13.55 25.68 -29.78
N MET A 183 -13.23 25.88 -31.06
CA MET A 183 -14.12 26.45 -32.07
C MET A 183 -14.55 25.43 -33.14
N SER A 184 -14.25 24.13 -32.92
CA SER A 184 -14.39 23.07 -33.92
C SER A 184 -15.84 22.67 -34.23
N GLY A 185 -16.81 23.01 -33.39
CA GLY A 185 -18.21 22.60 -33.51
C GLY A 185 -18.50 21.18 -32.97
N VAL A 186 -17.49 20.45 -32.49
CA VAL A 186 -17.62 19.10 -31.95
C VAL A 186 -17.56 19.18 -30.42
N ARG A 187 -18.70 18.99 -29.75
CA ARG A 187 -18.86 19.28 -28.31
C ARG A 187 -17.80 18.60 -27.42
N GLN A 188 -17.46 17.34 -27.69
CA GLN A 188 -16.42 16.63 -26.90
C GLN A 188 -15.03 17.22 -27.14
N LEU A 189 -14.67 17.51 -28.39
CA LEU A 189 -13.38 18.12 -28.75
C LEU A 189 -13.25 19.54 -28.19
N GLU A 190 -14.33 20.34 -28.22
CA GLU A 190 -14.34 21.69 -27.66
C GLU A 190 -14.07 21.67 -26.14
N ILE A 191 -14.71 20.73 -25.41
CA ILE A 191 -14.49 20.51 -23.98
C ILE A 191 -13.03 20.05 -23.72
N MET A 192 -12.51 19.08 -24.47
CA MET A 192 -11.14 18.60 -24.35
C MET A 192 -10.10 19.68 -24.63
N CYS A 193 -10.30 20.50 -25.66
CA CYS A 193 -9.41 21.62 -25.97
C CYS A 193 -9.49 22.73 -24.91
N CYS A 194 -10.66 22.97 -24.32
CA CYS A 194 -10.81 23.89 -23.20
C CYS A 194 -9.94 23.44 -22.00
N PHE A 195 -10.04 22.16 -21.63
CA PHE A 195 -9.17 21.57 -20.61
C PHE A 195 -7.68 21.68 -20.96
N GLY A 196 -7.30 21.45 -22.22
CA GLY A 196 -5.93 21.60 -22.71
C GLY A 196 -5.38 23.03 -22.57
N CYS A 197 -6.17 24.05 -22.93
CA CYS A 197 -5.80 25.46 -22.72
C CYS A 197 -5.60 25.78 -21.23
N MET A 198 -6.54 25.38 -20.36
CA MET A 198 -6.42 25.62 -18.91
C MET A 198 -5.24 24.86 -18.29
N SER A 199 -4.91 23.67 -18.79
CA SER A 199 -3.72 22.89 -18.45
C SER A 199 -2.43 23.66 -18.73
N VAL A 200 -2.27 24.18 -19.95
CA VAL A 200 -1.08 24.94 -20.37
C VAL A 200 -0.91 26.21 -19.52
N LEU A 201 -2.01 26.93 -19.27
CA LEU A 201 -1.98 28.16 -18.45
C LEU A 201 -1.65 27.87 -16.98
N ALA A 202 -2.23 26.82 -16.39
CA ALA A 202 -1.92 26.41 -15.02
C ALA A 202 -0.45 25.97 -14.88
N ASN A 203 0.05 25.15 -15.81
CA ASN A 203 1.44 24.69 -15.80
C ASN A 203 2.43 25.86 -15.98
N TYR A 204 2.13 26.81 -16.88
CA TYR A 204 2.91 28.04 -17.05
C TYR A 204 2.93 28.89 -15.76
N PHE A 205 1.78 29.09 -15.11
CA PHE A 205 1.72 29.84 -13.85
C PHE A 205 2.58 29.20 -12.75
N VAL A 206 2.47 27.89 -12.54
CA VAL A 206 3.25 27.15 -11.54
C VAL A 206 4.74 27.14 -11.88
N PHE A 207 5.11 27.00 -13.16
CA PHE A 207 6.50 27.09 -13.60
C PHE A 207 7.13 28.47 -13.35
N MET A 208 6.39 29.56 -13.59
CA MET A 208 6.95 30.91 -13.47
C MET A 208 7.03 31.43 -12.04
N THR A 209 6.24 30.88 -11.11
CA THR A 209 6.08 31.40 -9.73
C THR A 209 6.49 30.42 -8.64
N PHE A 210 5.80 29.28 -8.52
CA PHE A 210 6.00 28.30 -7.46
C PHE A 210 7.31 27.52 -7.64
N PHE A 211 7.60 27.08 -8.88
CA PHE A 211 8.75 26.25 -9.17
C PHE A 211 10.11 26.90 -8.80
N PRO A 212 10.42 28.15 -9.19
CA PRO A 212 11.72 28.75 -8.88
C PRO A 212 11.85 29.06 -7.39
N ALA A 213 10.74 29.38 -6.69
CA ALA A 213 10.71 29.55 -5.24
C ALA A 213 11.02 28.23 -4.51
N CYS A 214 10.41 27.12 -4.92
CA CYS A 214 10.70 25.79 -4.37
C CYS A 214 12.14 25.33 -4.62
N VAL A 215 12.70 25.62 -5.80
CA VAL A 215 14.11 25.32 -6.11
C VAL A 215 15.05 26.14 -5.21
N SER A 216 14.77 27.43 -5.02
CA SER A 216 15.54 28.31 -4.12
C SER A 216 15.50 27.77 -2.68
N LEU A 217 14.30 27.53 -2.15
CA LEU A 217 14.11 27.06 -0.77
C LEU A 217 14.71 25.67 -0.50
N LEU A 218 14.58 24.73 -1.44
CA LEU A 218 15.13 23.39 -1.24
C LEU A 218 16.67 23.42 -1.18
N LEU A 219 17.32 24.30 -1.95
CA LEU A 219 18.77 24.49 -1.91
C LEU A 219 19.22 25.26 -0.65
N GLU A 220 18.38 26.15 -0.11
CA GLU A 220 18.58 26.80 1.18
C GLU A 220 18.60 25.76 2.32
N LEU A 221 17.51 24.99 2.47
CA LEU A 221 17.37 23.95 3.50
C LEU A 221 18.40 22.81 3.37
N SER A 222 18.76 22.42 2.15
CA SER A 222 19.74 21.34 1.92
C SER A 222 21.16 21.72 2.32
N ARG A 223 21.52 23.02 2.26
CA ARG A 223 22.83 23.52 2.71
C ARG A 223 22.91 23.64 4.23
N GLU A 224 21.84 24.03 4.89
CA GLU A 224 21.80 24.18 6.35
C GLU A 224 21.86 22.82 7.08
N SER A 225 21.36 21.76 6.45
CA SER A 225 21.42 20.37 6.95
C SER A 225 22.82 19.75 6.98
N GLN A 226 23.83 20.27 6.27
CA GLN A 226 25.16 19.66 6.19
C GLN A 226 26.26 20.70 6.41
N GLY A 227 26.93 20.62 7.55
CA GLY A 227 28.01 21.54 7.92
C GLY A 227 29.15 21.57 6.90
N GLY A 228 29.25 22.68 6.16
CA GLY A 228 30.47 23.16 5.51
C GLY A 228 31.00 22.40 4.28
N HIS A 229 30.43 21.27 3.87
CA HIS A 229 30.91 20.51 2.71
C HIS A 229 30.10 20.84 1.43
N PRO A 230 30.73 21.35 0.35
CA PRO A 230 30.02 21.75 -0.86
C PRO A 230 29.55 20.54 -1.69
N ILE A 231 28.24 20.37 -1.83
CA ILE A 231 27.61 19.32 -2.64
C ILE A 231 27.65 19.70 -4.15
N TRP A 232 28.83 19.99 -4.71
CA TRP A 232 28.98 20.29 -6.15
C TRP A 232 30.28 19.73 -6.76
N GLN A 233 30.27 18.44 -7.05
CA GLN A 233 31.26 17.81 -7.96
C GLN A 233 30.79 17.76 -9.42
N LEU A 234 30.01 18.76 -9.86
CA LEU A 234 29.61 18.94 -11.26
C LEU A 234 30.26 20.17 -11.95
N ASN A 235 31.19 20.86 -11.28
CA ASN A 235 31.92 22.02 -11.83
C ASN A 235 32.73 21.75 -13.11
N HIS A 236 33.01 20.47 -13.44
CA HIS A 236 33.72 20.09 -14.66
C HIS A 236 32.78 19.75 -15.84
N LEU A 237 31.47 19.69 -15.60
CA LEU A 237 30.45 19.38 -16.62
C LEU A 237 29.56 20.59 -16.94
N SER A 238 29.25 21.43 -15.94
CA SER A 238 28.45 22.65 -16.12
C SER A 238 29.18 23.73 -16.91
N ARG A 239 30.49 23.91 -16.66
CA ARG A 239 31.31 24.97 -17.29
C ARG A 239 31.60 24.76 -18.79
N ALA A 240 31.09 23.67 -19.38
CA ALA A 240 31.17 23.38 -20.80
C ALA A 240 29.88 23.75 -21.58
N MET A 241 28.91 24.38 -20.92
CA MET A 241 27.60 24.78 -21.47
C MET A 241 27.31 26.29 -21.39
N GLU A 242 28.33 27.13 -21.17
CA GLU A 242 28.16 28.59 -21.26
C GLU A 242 28.12 29.08 -22.73
N GLU A 243 27.02 29.79 -23.04
CA GLU A 243 26.82 30.85 -24.05
C GLU A 243 26.30 30.61 -25.48
N GLU A 244 26.41 29.42 -26.13
CA GLU A 244 25.97 29.29 -27.55
C GLU A 244 24.61 28.58 -27.81
N ASP A 245 24.30 27.43 -27.19
CA ASP A 245 23.18 26.58 -27.68
C ASP A 245 21.74 27.00 -27.25
N ASN A 246 21.58 27.85 -26.23
CA ASN A 246 20.25 28.13 -25.63
C ASN A 246 19.70 29.54 -25.87
N LYS A 247 20.20 30.28 -26.87
CA LYS A 247 19.49 31.48 -27.38
C LYS A 247 18.41 31.02 -28.37
N PRO A 248 17.10 31.19 -28.08
CA PRO A 248 16.07 30.78 -29.00
C PRO A 248 16.21 31.57 -30.31
N ASN A 249 16.30 30.87 -31.45
CA ASN A 249 16.51 31.50 -32.73
C ASN A 249 15.36 32.51 -33.03
N PRO A 250 15.65 33.81 -33.18
CA PRO A 250 14.62 34.83 -33.33
C PRO A 250 13.84 34.70 -34.64
N VAL A 251 14.39 34.03 -35.66
CA VAL A 251 13.67 33.69 -36.88
C VAL A 251 12.61 32.64 -36.58
N THR A 252 12.98 31.56 -35.88
CA THR A 252 12.05 30.47 -35.49
C THR A 252 10.93 30.98 -34.59
N GLN A 253 11.21 31.88 -33.64
CA GLN A 253 10.19 32.53 -32.81
C GLN A 253 9.22 33.40 -33.64
N ARG A 254 9.73 34.19 -34.59
CA ARG A 254 8.89 35.00 -35.50
C ARG A 254 8.04 34.13 -36.42
N VAL A 255 8.59 33.04 -36.94
CA VAL A 255 7.86 32.06 -37.76
C VAL A 255 6.74 31.39 -36.96
N LYS A 256 7.01 30.93 -35.72
CA LYS A 256 5.97 30.40 -34.81
C LYS A 256 4.81 31.39 -34.62
N MET A 257 5.12 32.66 -34.34
CA MET A 257 4.12 33.75 -34.18
C MET A 257 3.30 34.01 -35.44
N ILE A 258 3.95 34.09 -36.61
CA ILE A 258 3.26 34.36 -37.88
C ILE A 258 2.35 33.18 -38.25
N MET A 259 2.81 31.95 -38.01
CA MET A 259 2.04 30.73 -38.27
C MET A 259 0.81 30.60 -37.36
N SER A 260 0.94 30.85 -36.06
CA SER A 260 -0.20 30.79 -35.12
C SER A 260 -1.21 31.91 -35.37
N LEU A 261 -0.75 33.14 -35.61
CA LEU A 261 -1.62 34.26 -35.94
C LEU A 261 -2.37 34.05 -37.27
N GLY A 262 -1.68 33.49 -38.28
CA GLY A 262 -2.28 33.13 -39.56
C GLY A 262 -3.37 32.06 -39.42
N LEU A 263 -3.14 31.02 -38.60
CA LEU A 263 -4.12 29.97 -38.33
C LEU A 263 -5.39 30.53 -37.69
N VAL A 264 -5.24 31.40 -36.69
CA VAL A 264 -6.37 32.06 -36.00
C VAL A 264 -7.12 33.01 -36.92
N MET A 265 -6.42 33.83 -37.73
CA MET A 265 -7.07 34.72 -38.71
C MET A 265 -7.86 33.94 -39.77
N VAL A 266 -7.33 32.84 -40.30
CA VAL A 266 -8.03 32.01 -41.30
C VAL A 266 -9.31 31.40 -40.72
N HIS A 267 -9.28 30.92 -39.46
CA HIS A 267 -10.48 30.39 -38.81
C HIS A 267 -11.52 31.47 -38.46
N ALA A 268 -11.08 32.63 -37.94
CA ALA A 268 -11.97 33.76 -37.68
C ALA A 268 -12.66 34.26 -38.96
N HIS A 269 -11.91 34.39 -40.06
CA HIS A 269 -12.43 34.81 -41.37
C HIS A 269 -13.38 33.77 -41.98
N SER A 270 -13.12 32.47 -41.79
CA SER A 270 -13.98 31.39 -42.27
C SER A 270 -15.38 31.40 -41.64
N ARG A 271 -15.49 31.67 -40.33
CA ARG A 271 -16.79 31.75 -39.64
C ARG A 271 -17.52 33.09 -39.85
N TRP A 272 -16.82 34.23 -39.89
CA TRP A 272 -17.48 35.55 -39.99
C TRP A 272 -18.14 35.81 -41.35
N ILE A 273 -17.74 35.09 -42.40
CA ILE A 273 -18.33 35.19 -43.75
C ILE A 273 -19.43 34.14 -43.98
N ALA A 274 -19.61 33.19 -43.05
CA ALA A 274 -20.57 32.09 -43.16
C ALA A 274 -22.00 32.45 -42.71
N GLU A 275 -22.30 33.72 -42.41
CA GLU A 275 -23.69 34.23 -42.28
C GLU A 275 -24.09 35.09 -43.49
N PRO A 276 -24.85 34.55 -44.46
CA PRO A 276 -25.65 35.36 -45.37
C PRO A 276 -26.98 35.75 -44.70
N LEU A 277 -27.28 37.05 -44.68
CA LEU A 277 -28.56 37.57 -44.19
C LEU A 277 -29.75 37.03 -45.00
N SER A 278 -30.89 36.95 -44.31
CA SER A 278 -32.23 36.62 -44.80
C SER A 278 -32.65 37.26 -46.14
N ILE A 279 -33.15 36.46 -47.10
CA ILE A 279 -34.10 36.90 -48.14
C ILE A 279 -35.19 35.82 -48.33
N ASN A 280 -36.45 36.27 -48.44
CA ASN A 280 -37.64 35.44 -48.62
C ASN A 280 -37.71 34.73 -49.99
N SER A 281 -38.20 33.48 -50.01
CA SER A 281 -39.15 33.02 -51.04
C SER A 281 -39.92 31.76 -50.62
N THR A 282 -41.23 31.78 -50.85
CA THR A 282 -42.22 30.71 -50.64
C THR A 282 -42.31 29.72 -51.81
N VAL A 283 -43.14 28.66 -51.66
CA VAL A 283 -43.55 27.57 -52.60
C VAL A 283 -42.91 26.22 -52.19
N ASP A 284 -43.58 25.30 -51.47
CA ASP A 284 -44.75 24.45 -51.85
C ASP A 284 -44.37 23.47 -53.00
N MET A 285 -44.62 22.15 -53.01
CA MET A 285 -45.62 21.31 -52.33
C MET A 285 -45.20 19.81 -52.34
N LEU A 286 -45.89 19.00 -51.52
CA LEU A 286 -46.06 17.53 -51.43
C LEU A 286 -45.15 16.75 -50.45
N GLY A 287 -45.66 15.98 -49.48
CA GLY A 287 -47.05 15.81 -49.01
C GLY A 287 -47.52 14.35 -48.91
N VAL A 288 -47.08 13.63 -47.86
CA VAL A 288 -47.85 12.53 -47.24
C VAL A 288 -47.54 12.56 -45.74
N GLY A 289 -48.57 12.70 -44.90
CA GLY A 289 -48.43 12.58 -43.46
C GLY A 289 -49.22 11.39 -42.93
N MET A 290 -48.83 10.87 -41.76
CA MET A 290 -49.77 10.34 -40.78
C MET A 290 -49.10 10.30 -39.41
N GLU A 291 -49.76 10.91 -38.42
CA GLU A 291 -49.47 10.68 -37.00
C GLU A 291 -49.95 9.28 -36.58
N LEU A 292 -49.70 8.96 -35.31
CA LEU A 292 -50.25 7.86 -34.51
C LEU A 292 -49.54 6.50 -34.66
N ASP A 293 -48.69 6.16 -33.67
CA ASP A 293 -49.06 5.29 -32.54
C ASP A 293 -47.77 4.79 -31.84
N HIS A 294 -47.60 5.13 -30.56
CA HIS A 294 -46.32 4.96 -29.84
C HIS A 294 -46.36 3.88 -28.76
N PHE A 295 -47.01 2.74 -29.03
CA PHE A 295 -46.95 1.55 -28.16
C PHE A 295 -46.88 0.23 -28.95
N SER A 296 -45.65 -0.21 -29.26
CA SER A 296 -45.36 -1.62 -29.56
C SER A 296 -43.85 -1.94 -29.42
N PRO A 297 -43.45 -2.91 -28.57
CA PRO A 297 -42.06 -3.29 -28.43
C PRO A 297 -41.58 -4.11 -29.64
N ARG A 298 -40.68 -3.56 -30.45
CA ARG A 298 -40.03 -4.31 -31.53
C ARG A 298 -39.09 -5.36 -30.94
N ARG A 299 -39.46 -6.64 -31.11
CA ARG A 299 -38.60 -7.79 -30.84
C ARG A 299 -37.43 -7.78 -31.84
N ILE A 300 -36.19 -7.90 -31.35
CA ILE A 300 -34.99 -8.06 -32.20
C ILE A 300 -34.43 -9.48 -31.96
N GLU A 301 -34.46 -10.31 -32.99
CA GLU A 301 -33.79 -11.61 -33.01
C GLU A 301 -32.39 -11.46 -33.65
N PRO A 302 -31.29 -11.95 -33.03
CA PRO A 302 -29.95 -11.72 -33.52
C PRO A 302 -29.42 -12.86 -34.42
N ASP A 303 -29.62 -12.74 -35.74
CA ASP A 303 -29.11 -13.69 -36.75
C ASP A 303 -27.59 -13.61 -37.02
N LYS A 304 -26.80 -12.98 -36.15
CA LYS A 304 -25.35 -12.80 -36.34
C LYS A 304 -24.54 -13.06 -35.07
N PRO A 305 -23.38 -13.73 -35.17
CA PRO A 305 -22.56 -14.07 -34.01
C PRO A 305 -21.88 -12.84 -33.39
N LEU A 306 -21.76 -12.86 -32.06
CA LEU A 306 -21.26 -11.75 -31.23
C LEU A 306 -19.94 -11.13 -31.70
N TRP A 307 -19.00 -11.93 -32.20
CA TRP A 307 -17.71 -11.40 -32.68
C TRP A 307 -17.88 -10.50 -33.91
N GLN A 308 -18.77 -10.82 -34.85
CA GLN A 308 -19.10 -9.93 -35.98
C GLN A 308 -19.82 -8.67 -35.49
N PHE A 309 -20.69 -8.76 -34.49
CA PHE A 309 -21.34 -7.58 -33.89
C PHE A 309 -20.30 -6.63 -33.28
N TYR A 310 -19.35 -7.13 -32.48
CA TYR A 310 -18.28 -6.32 -31.90
C TYR A 310 -17.25 -5.86 -32.95
N LEU A 311 -16.94 -6.65 -33.98
CA LEU A 311 -16.03 -6.22 -35.05
C LEU A 311 -16.65 -5.10 -35.87
N THR A 312 -17.90 -5.25 -36.32
CA THR A 312 -18.62 -4.21 -37.05
C THR A 312 -18.80 -2.96 -36.19
N ARG A 313 -19.06 -3.10 -34.88
CA ARG A 313 -19.19 -1.97 -33.95
C ARG A 313 -17.85 -1.31 -33.55
N MET A 314 -16.72 -2.04 -33.62
CA MET A 314 -15.38 -1.42 -33.55
C MET A 314 -14.95 -0.78 -34.86
N ILE A 315 -15.46 -1.25 -36.01
CA ILE A 315 -15.19 -0.64 -37.32
C ILE A 315 -16.04 0.62 -37.51
N THR A 316 -17.23 0.70 -36.91
CA THR A 316 -17.96 1.96 -36.69
C THR A 316 -17.41 2.68 -35.47
N MET A 317 -16.12 3.04 -35.47
CA MET A 317 -15.67 4.13 -34.59
C MET A 317 -16.36 5.41 -35.04
N ASP A 318 -16.84 6.20 -34.09
CA ASP A 318 -17.30 7.55 -34.42
C ASP A 318 -16.12 8.38 -34.94
N ILE A 319 -16.38 9.32 -35.85
CA ILE A 319 -15.32 10.14 -36.47
C ILE A 319 -14.56 10.90 -35.38
N GLU A 320 -15.27 11.34 -34.34
CA GLU A 320 -14.74 12.00 -33.15
C GLU A 320 -13.76 11.10 -32.36
N GLN A 321 -14.11 9.83 -32.14
CA GLN A 321 -13.27 8.86 -31.41
C GLN A 321 -12.02 8.49 -32.21
N MET A 322 -12.12 8.37 -33.55
CA MET A 322 -10.95 8.14 -34.42
C MET A 322 -9.99 9.32 -34.40
N ILE A 323 -10.50 10.56 -34.46
CA ILE A 323 -9.69 11.78 -34.39
C ILE A 323 -8.95 11.84 -33.04
N CYS A 324 -9.63 11.62 -31.92
CA CYS A 324 -9.00 11.65 -30.58
C CYS A 324 -7.91 10.59 -30.42
N LEU A 325 -8.15 9.36 -30.87
CA LEU A 325 -7.16 8.26 -30.80
C LEU A 325 -5.94 8.54 -31.69
N VAL A 326 -6.15 9.07 -32.90
CA VAL A 326 -5.07 9.46 -33.82
C VAL A 326 -4.28 10.65 -33.27
N LEU A 327 -4.93 11.65 -32.65
CA LEU A 327 -4.26 12.79 -32.03
C LEU A 327 -3.36 12.32 -30.87
N ALA A 328 -3.89 11.45 -30.00
CA ALA A 328 -3.13 10.89 -28.88
C ALA A 328 -1.93 10.05 -29.33
N LEU A 329 -2.08 9.24 -30.39
CA LEU A 329 -0.99 8.47 -30.99
C LEU A 329 0.06 9.37 -31.67
N LEU A 330 -0.36 10.41 -32.41
CA LEU A 330 0.57 11.36 -33.04
C LEU A 330 1.35 12.17 -32.00
N LEU A 331 0.70 12.61 -30.93
CA LEU A 331 1.35 13.25 -29.80
C LEU A 331 2.33 12.29 -29.11
N ALA A 332 1.91 11.06 -28.79
CA ALA A 332 2.79 10.06 -28.18
C ALA A 332 4.00 9.73 -29.07
N ILE A 333 3.82 9.59 -30.39
CA ILE A 333 4.92 9.34 -31.34
C ILE A 333 5.87 10.53 -31.42
N LYS A 334 5.34 11.76 -31.50
CA LYS A 334 6.16 13.00 -31.46
C LYS A 334 7.00 13.05 -30.18
N TYR A 335 6.40 12.85 -29.02
CA TYR A 335 7.10 12.94 -27.75
C TYR A 335 8.10 11.80 -27.51
N ILE A 336 7.72 10.55 -27.80
CA ILE A 336 8.61 9.38 -27.58
C ILE A 336 9.79 9.37 -28.54
N PHE A 337 9.60 9.73 -29.82
CA PHE A 337 10.65 9.58 -30.83
C PHE A 337 11.37 10.88 -31.22
N PHE A 338 10.69 12.03 -31.30
CA PHE A 338 11.37 13.28 -31.69
C PHE A 338 12.02 13.99 -30.49
N GLU A 339 11.35 14.08 -29.34
CA GLU A 339 11.90 14.80 -28.17
C GLU A 339 13.10 14.05 -27.55
N GLN A 340 13.06 12.70 -27.53
CA GLN A 340 14.21 11.90 -27.15
C GLN A 340 15.37 12.05 -28.16
N ALA A 341 15.10 12.14 -29.46
CA ALA A 341 16.13 12.38 -30.47
C ALA A 341 16.73 13.80 -30.39
N GLU A 342 15.95 14.81 -30.00
CA GLU A 342 16.44 16.19 -29.79
C GLU A 342 17.35 16.27 -28.54
N MET A 343 17.03 15.50 -27.51
CA MET A 343 17.86 15.34 -26.30
C MET A 343 19.12 14.48 -26.52
N GLU A 344 19.04 13.42 -27.34
CA GLU A 344 20.22 12.64 -27.76
C GLU A 344 21.11 13.42 -28.75
N SER A 345 20.53 14.23 -29.64
CA SER A 345 21.28 15.08 -30.58
C SER A 345 22.09 16.16 -29.87
N THR A 346 21.51 16.81 -28.85
CA THR A 346 22.22 17.79 -28.00
C THR A 346 23.32 17.16 -27.13
N LEU A 347 23.25 15.86 -26.85
CA LEU A 347 24.33 15.09 -26.22
C LEU A 347 25.39 14.59 -27.23
N SER A 348 25.02 14.38 -28.50
CA SER A 348 25.89 13.78 -29.52
C SER A 348 26.82 14.77 -30.23
N LEU A 349 26.43 16.05 -30.35
CA LEU A 349 27.11 17.05 -31.18
C LEU A 349 28.51 17.52 -30.69
N LYS A 350 29.13 16.84 -29.73
CA LYS A 350 30.41 17.26 -29.11
C LYS A 350 31.44 16.12 -29.03
N ASN A 351 31.88 15.62 -30.19
CA ASN A 351 33.05 14.74 -30.31
C ASN A 351 33.81 14.89 -31.64
N PRO A 352 34.91 15.67 -31.65
CA PRO A 352 36.05 15.47 -32.55
C PRO A 352 37.34 15.12 -31.76
N ILE A 353 38.32 14.36 -32.24
CA ILE A 353 38.52 13.63 -33.52
C ILE A 353 39.62 12.55 -33.34
N SER A 354 39.57 11.49 -34.15
CA SER A 354 40.63 10.53 -34.55
C SER A 354 41.53 9.78 -33.54
N LEU A 355 41.32 8.46 -33.55
CA LEU A 355 42.29 7.36 -33.47
C LEU A 355 43.63 7.59 -34.22
N SER A 356 44.73 7.01 -33.72
CA SER A 356 45.76 6.38 -34.55
C SER A 356 46.40 5.17 -33.87
N THR A 357 46.46 4.05 -34.59
CA THR A 357 46.90 2.71 -34.15
C THR A 357 48.40 2.47 -34.29
N HIS A 358 48.99 1.62 -33.43
CA HIS A 358 50.08 0.70 -33.81
C HIS A 358 50.15 -0.54 -32.88
N THR A 359 50.87 -1.58 -33.30
CA THR A 359 50.63 -3.00 -32.97
C THR A 359 51.94 -3.79 -32.78
N LEU A 360 51.93 -4.86 -31.96
CA LEU A 360 52.96 -5.95 -31.85
C LEU A 360 54.33 -5.50 -31.23
N ASN A 361 55.19 -6.27 -30.53
CA ASN A 361 55.26 -7.70 -30.13
C ASN A 361 56.24 -7.90 -28.91
N PRO A 362 56.34 -9.09 -28.26
CA PRO A 362 57.30 -9.47 -27.17
C PRO A 362 58.68 -10.00 -27.71
N PRO A 363 59.72 -10.51 -26.97
CA PRO A 363 59.75 -11.18 -25.64
C PRO A 363 60.99 -10.94 -24.69
N SER A 364 61.28 -11.89 -23.78
CA SER A 364 62.23 -11.93 -22.61
C SER A 364 63.67 -12.44 -22.95
N PRO A 365 64.54 -13.02 -22.06
CA PRO A 365 64.72 -13.03 -20.58
C PRO A 365 66.21 -12.88 -20.07
N SER A 366 66.46 -12.79 -18.74
CA SER A 366 67.60 -13.47 -18.05
C SER A 366 67.55 -13.40 -16.49
N GLU A 367 67.93 -14.50 -15.82
CA GLU A 367 68.06 -14.69 -14.34
C GLU A 367 69.56 -14.58 -13.90
N PRO A 368 70.08 -15.08 -12.74
CA PRO A 368 69.48 -15.63 -11.48
C PRO A 368 70.15 -15.19 -10.14
N CYS A 369 69.59 -15.58 -8.98
CA CYS A 369 70.18 -16.57 -8.01
C CYS A 369 69.53 -16.57 -6.60
N CYS A 370 69.59 -17.73 -5.91
CA CYS A 370 68.89 -18.12 -4.67
C CYS A 370 69.51 -17.55 -3.36
N ARG A 371 68.96 -17.70 -2.12
CA ARG A 371 68.59 -18.90 -1.30
C ARG A 371 67.98 -18.41 0.06
N GLU A 372 67.36 -19.14 0.99
CA GLU A 372 66.86 -20.55 1.16
C GLU A 372 65.75 -20.59 2.26
N ASP A 373 65.19 -21.76 2.60
CA ASP A 373 64.01 -22.00 3.46
C ASP A 373 64.26 -22.26 4.97
N LEU A 374 63.21 -22.18 5.83
CA LEU A 374 62.59 -23.34 6.56
C LEU A 374 61.71 -23.02 7.81
N VAL A 375 60.53 -23.68 7.84
CA VAL A 375 59.83 -24.27 9.02
C VAL A 375 58.93 -23.43 9.96
N ARG A 376 57.91 -24.14 10.47
CA ARG A 376 56.69 -23.76 11.21
C ARG A 376 56.70 -24.37 12.62
N SER A 377 56.47 -23.60 13.70
CA SER A 377 55.82 -24.10 14.94
C SER A 377 55.36 -23.01 15.92
N ARG A 378 54.67 -23.44 17.00
CA ARG A 378 53.86 -22.68 17.99
C ARG A 378 54.66 -21.94 19.09
N CYS A 379 53.94 -21.01 19.75
CA CYS A 379 53.70 -20.88 21.22
C CYS A 379 54.01 -19.54 21.92
N HIS A 380 53.07 -19.21 22.82
CA HIS A 380 53.10 -18.31 24.00
C HIS A 380 53.26 -16.78 23.89
N GLU A 381 52.26 -16.11 24.46
CA GLU A 381 52.25 -14.68 24.81
C GLU A 381 53.13 -14.37 26.02
N LYS A 382 53.56 -13.11 26.14
CA LYS A 382 54.48 -12.63 27.18
C LYS A 382 53.73 -12.04 28.37
N GLY A 383 54.22 -12.33 29.57
CA GLY A 383 54.02 -11.48 30.75
C GLY A 383 55.24 -10.58 31.00
N VAL A 384 55.06 -9.49 31.75
CA VAL A 384 56.13 -8.68 32.36
C VAL A 384 55.68 -8.27 33.78
N SER A 385 56.64 -8.25 34.72
CA SER A 385 56.41 -8.18 36.17
C SER A 385 57.08 -6.97 36.82
N ARG A 386 56.59 -6.56 38.01
CA ARG A 386 57.30 -5.96 39.18
C ARG A 386 56.27 -5.39 40.17
N ASP A 387 56.46 -5.31 41.49
CA ASP A 387 57.45 -5.92 42.41
C ASP A 387 56.79 -6.02 43.83
N SER A 388 57.50 -6.51 44.84
CA SER A 388 56.95 -6.89 46.16
C SER A 388 57.53 -6.12 47.36
N GLY A 389 56.74 -6.01 48.45
CA GLY A 389 57.15 -5.49 49.76
C GLY A 389 56.23 -5.99 50.89
N LYS A 390 56.78 -6.29 52.06
CA LYS A 390 56.08 -6.86 53.25
C LYS A 390 55.92 -5.83 54.37
N THR A 391 54.88 -5.99 55.22
CA THR A 391 54.99 -6.06 56.71
C THR A 391 53.66 -6.44 57.41
N ASP A 392 53.78 -7.30 58.43
CA ASP A 392 53.09 -7.44 59.73
C ASP A 392 51.55 -7.27 59.93
N GLY A 393 50.97 -8.14 60.79
CA GLY A 393 49.58 -8.07 61.31
C GLY A 393 49.52 -7.58 62.78
N PRO A 394 48.57 -8.00 63.65
CA PRO A 394 47.35 -8.84 63.46
C PRO A 394 46.05 -8.12 63.96
N VAL A 395 44.90 -8.81 64.04
CA VAL A 395 43.90 -8.79 65.17
C VAL A 395 42.48 -9.31 64.81
N LYS A 396 42.04 -10.33 65.56
CA LYS A 396 40.67 -10.78 65.93
C LYS A 396 39.60 -11.04 64.86
N GLU A 397 39.26 -12.33 64.73
CA GLU A 397 37.91 -12.80 64.43
C GLU A 397 36.90 -12.44 65.53
N SER A 398 35.65 -12.18 65.15
CA SER A 398 34.48 -12.57 65.93
C SER A 398 33.31 -12.87 64.98
N LYS A 399 32.65 -14.02 65.18
CA LYS A 399 31.64 -14.55 64.27
C LYS A 399 30.29 -13.82 64.37
N SER A 400 29.55 -13.81 63.26
CA SER A 400 28.12 -14.09 63.28
C SER A 400 27.78 -15.02 62.11
N GLU A 401 26.98 -16.06 62.37
CA GLU A 401 26.68 -17.13 61.41
C GLU A 401 25.33 -16.86 60.72
N SER A 402 25.28 -16.96 59.39
CA SER A 402 24.05 -17.13 58.63
C SER A 402 24.25 -18.18 57.53
N THR A 403 23.45 -19.23 57.57
CA THR A 403 23.67 -20.45 56.79
C THR A 403 23.19 -20.30 55.34
N GLU A 404 24.11 -20.15 54.38
CA GLU A 404 23.78 -20.28 52.96
C GLU A 404 23.51 -21.75 52.60
N ASN A 405 22.28 -22.06 52.20
CA ASN A 405 21.90 -23.41 51.77
C ASN A 405 22.44 -23.70 50.35
N THR A 406 23.57 -24.39 50.27
CA THR A 406 24.17 -24.80 48.99
C THR A 406 23.33 -25.86 48.29
N LEU A 407 22.74 -25.54 47.13
CA LEU A 407 22.06 -26.51 46.28
C LEU A 407 23.06 -27.56 45.72
N PRO A 408 22.66 -28.85 45.58
CA PRO A 408 23.56 -29.91 45.14
C PRO A 408 24.02 -29.72 43.67
N GLN A 409 25.30 -29.98 43.40
CA GLN A 409 25.91 -29.80 42.07
C GLN A 409 25.48 -30.83 41.00
N LYS A 410 24.77 -31.90 41.38
CA LYS A 410 24.21 -32.90 40.46
C LYS A 410 22.70 -33.01 40.69
N PRO A 411 21.89 -33.18 39.62
CA PRO A 411 20.45 -33.37 39.76
C PRO A 411 20.16 -34.69 40.49
N ARG A 412 19.20 -34.66 41.42
CA ARG A 412 18.67 -35.83 42.13
C ARG A 412 17.77 -36.68 41.20
N ASP A 413 17.40 -37.87 41.67
CA ASP A 413 16.47 -38.73 40.93
C ASP A 413 15.07 -38.11 40.81
N LEU A 414 14.31 -38.55 39.81
CA LEU A 414 12.97 -38.04 39.52
C LEU A 414 12.04 -38.19 40.74
N ASN A 415 12.12 -39.31 41.47
CA ASN A 415 11.27 -39.58 42.63
C ASN A 415 11.54 -38.59 43.78
N ASP A 416 12.82 -38.29 44.04
CA ASP A 416 13.22 -37.29 45.04
C ASP A 416 12.74 -35.88 44.64
N CYS A 417 12.85 -35.55 43.35
CA CYS A 417 12.39 -34.26 42.83
C CYS A 417 10.87 -34.08 42.98
N VAL A 418 10.08 -35.14 42.73
CA VAL A 418 8.62 -35.16 42.97
C VAL A 418 8.29 -35.08 44.46
N ALA A 419 9.04 -35.81 45.31
CA ALA A 419 8.86 -35.76 46.76
C ALA A 419 9.16 -34.38 47.34
N ILE A 420 10.17 -33.68 46.81
CA ILE A 420 10.47 -32.28 47.16
C ILE A 420 9.36 -31.35 46.67
N LEU A 421 8.93 -31.45 45.40
CA LEU A 421 7.88 -30.59 44.84
C LEU A 421 6.56 -30.65 45.62
N ASN A 422 6.19 -31.84 46.10
CA ASN A 422 4.93 -32.08 46.81
C ASN A 422 5.00 -31.84 48.34
N ASN A 423 6.16 -31.47 48.89
CA ASN A 423 6.33 -31.31 50.33
C ASN A 423 5.93 -29.89 50.78
N PRO A 424 4.95 -29.70 51.68
CA PRO A 424 4.48 -28.36 52.06
C PRO A 424 5.53 -27.48 52.76
N LYS A 425 6.69 -28.02 53.18
CA LYS A 425 7.82 -27.25 53.73
C LYS A 425 8.90 -26.94 52.68
N LEU A 426 9.00 -27.74 51.61
CA LEU A 426 10.01 -27.60 50.56
C LEU A 426 9.31 -27.24 49.24
N GLY A 427 9.49 -26.01 48.75
CA GLY A 427 8.95 -25.60 47.46
C GLY A 427 9.93 -25.84 46.29
N PRO A 428 9.52 -25.50 45.05
CA PRO A 428 10.39 -25.55 43.86
C PRO A 428 11.69 -24.72 43.97
N ARG A 429 11.75 -23.75 44.90
CA ARG A 429 12.97 -23.08 45.36
C ARG A 429 14.12 -24.03 45.78
N PHE A 430 13.82 -25.27 46.18
CA PHE A 430 14.82 -26.28 46.56
C PHE A 430 15.22 -27.22 45.41
N LEU A 431 14.66 -27.02 44.22
CA LEU A 431 15.01 -27.74 42.99
C LEU A 431 15.91 -26.85 42.12
N SER A 432 16.93 -27.43 41.51
CA SER A 432 17.72 -26.80 40.46
C SER A 432 16.94 -26.73 39.14
N ASP A 433 17.31 -25.83 38.24
CA ASP A 433 16.66 -25.74 36.92
C ASP A 433 16.72 -27.06 36.14
N ALA A 434 17.79 -27.84 36.30
CA ALA A 434 17.93 -29.14 35.65
C ALA A 434 16.85 -30.14 36.13
N GLU A 435 16.56 -30.14 37.44
CA GLU A 435 15.53 -30.98 38.06
C GLU A 435 14.12 -30.51 37.67
N VAL A 436 13.88 -29.20 37.58
CA VAL A 436 12.59 -28.68 37.08
C VAL A 436 12.38 -29.04 35.60
N MET A 437 13.41 -28.93 34.75
CA MET A 437 13.33 -29.37 33.35
C MET A 437 13.06 -30.89 33.24
N LEU A 438 13.60 -31.71 34.14
CA LEU A 438 13.33 -33.14 34.23
C LEU A 438 11.86 -33.43 34.62
N LEU A 439 11.32 -32.69 35.60
CA LEU A 439 9.91 -32.78 36.02
C LEU A 439 8.93 -32.35 34.92
N VAL A 440 9.26 -31.33 34.12
CA VAL A 440 8.45 -30.93 32.97
C VAL A 440 8.54 -31.97 31.84
N SER A 441 9.73 -32.48 31.56
CA SER A 441 9.94 -33.47 30.49
C SER A 441 9.27 -34.82 30.79
N SER A 442 9.19 -35.19 32.07
CA SER A 442 8.45 -36.36 32.57
C SER A 442 6.95 -36.11 32.82
N LYS A 443 6.42 -34.94 32.41
CA LYS A 443 5.00 -34.52 32.52
C LYS A 443 4.45 -34.34 33.95
N HIS A 444 5.29 -34.36 34.99
CA HIS A 444 4.88 -34.05 36.37
C HIS A 444 4.54 -32.57 36.55
N ILE A 445 5.20 -31.67 35.80
CA ILE A 445 4.86 -30.25 35.72
C ILE A 445 4.37 -29.93 34.30
N PRO A 446 3.11 -29.50 34.10
CA PRO A 446 2.66 -29.03 32.80
C PRO A 446 3.42 -27.76 32.41
N ALA A 447 4.10 -27.77 31.26
CA ALA A 447 5.00 -26.69 30.84
C ALA A 447 4.34 -25.30 30.85
N TYR A 448 3.03 -25.20 30.56
CA TYR A 448 2.26 -23.95 30.55
C TYR A 448 1.96 -23.38 31.96
N LYS A 449 2.16 -24.16 33.04
CA LYS A 449 1.97 -23.73 34.43
C LYS A 449 3.26 -23.32 35.14
N LEU A 450 4.41 -23.30 34.45
CA LEU A 450 5.71 -23.01 35.06
C LEU A 450 5.72 -21.70 35.88
N GLU A 451 5.15 -20.62 35.35
CA GLU A 451 5.11 -19.31 36.02
C GLU A 451 4.24 -19.28 37.29
N ALA A 452 3.27 -20.21 37.41
CA ALA A 452 2.38 -20.32 38.56
C ALA A 452 2.85 -21.37 39.59
N ILE A 453 3.76 -22.28 39.20
CA ILE A 453 4.29 -23.34 40.06
C ILE A 453 5.66 -22.93 40.64
N MET A 454 6.50 -22.22 39.90
CA MET A 454 7.78 -21.70 40.41
C MET A 454 7.59 -20.59 41.45
N GLU A 455 8.60 -20.38 42.29
CA GLU A 455 8.58 -19.35 43.34
C GLU A 455 8.55 -17.91 42.80
N THR A 456 9.02 -17.70 41.56
CA THR A 456 8.82 -16.47 40.80
C THR A 456 8.46 -16.80 39.36
N ALA A 457 7.55 -16.01 38.79
CA ALA A 457 7.16 -16.15 37.39
C ALA A 457 8.34 -15.87 36.44
N GLU A 458 9.26 -14.96 36.81
CA GLU A 458 10.51 -14.74 36.07
C GLU A 458 11.37 -16.01 35.97
N ARG A 459 11.47 -16.80 37.05
CA ARG A 459 12.15 -18.10 37.02
C ARG A 459 11.41 -19.12 36.15
N GLY A 460 10.08 -19.13 36.19
CA GLY A 460 9.25 -19.93 35.28
C GLY A 460 9.55 -19.63 33.81
N VAL A 461 9.68 -18.35 33.46
CA VAL A 461 10.08 -17.88 32.13
C VAL A 461 11.54 -18.23 31.81
N ALA A 462 12.46 -18.08 32.75
CA ALA A 462 13.87 -18.47 32.60
C ALA A 462 14.00 -19.95 32.20
N ILE A 463 13.34 -20.84 32.95
CA ILE A 463 13.33 -22.28 32.72
C ILE A 463 12.66 -22.61 31.39
N ARG A 464 11.51 -21.98 31.06
CA ARG A 464 10.86 -22.16 29.76
C ARG A 464 11.75 -21.76 28.59
N ARG A 465 12.49 -20.65 28.71
CA ARG A 465 13.47 -20.19 27.70
C ARG A 465 14.64 -21.17 27.56
N LYS A 466 15.13 -21.74 28.66
CA LYS A 466 16.17 -22.79 28.68
C LYS A 466 15.68 -24.10 28.01
N MET A 467 14.42 -24.47 28.22
CA MET A 467 13.77 -25.60 27.55
C MET A 467 13.46 -25.35 26.07
N LEU A 468 13.30 -24.09 25.67
CA LEU A 468 13.10 -23.71 24.28
C LEU A 468 14.43 -23.63 23.52
N SER A 469 15.49 -23.09 24.14
CA SER A 469 16.80 -22.96 23.50
C SER A 469 17.43 -24.28 23.08
N THR A 470 17.13 -25.38 23.78
CA THR A 470 17.56 -26.74 23.40
C THR A 470 16.77 -27.33 22.22
N LYS A 471 15.65 -26.72 21.83
CA LYS A 471 14.80 -27.12 20.70
C LYS A 471 14.96 -26.23 19.48
N LEU A 472 15.61 -25.07 19.62
CA LEU A 472 15.86 -24.14 18.52
C LEU A 472 17.09 -24.59 17.71
N PRO A 473 17.12 -24.34 16.38
CA PRO A 473 18.31 -24.60 15.55
C PRO A 473 19.57 -23.84 15.99
N CYS A 474 19.40 -22.77 16.76
CA CYS A 474 20.47 -21.99 17.36
C CYS A 474 20.13 -21.72 18.84
N SER A 475 20.93 -22.27 19.76
CA SER A 475 20.66 -22.19 21.20
C SER A 475 20.84 -20.79 21.78
N SER A 476 21.61 -19.92 21.12
CA SER A 476 21.77 -18.51 21.50
C SER A 476 20.66 -17.60 20.95
N ALA A 477 19.71 -18.09 20.14
CA ALA A 477 18.67 -17.27 19.52
C ALA A 477 17.76 -16.49 20.52
N LEU A 478 17.75 -16.90 21.80
CA LEU A 478 16.99 -16.23 22.86
C LEU A 478 17.85 -15.29 23.72
N SER A 479 19.18 -15.25 23.57
CA SER A 479 20.08 -14.52 24.48
C SER A 479 19.85 -13.01 24.46
N SER A 480 19.49 -12.45 23.31
CA SER A 480 19.19 -11.03 23.10
C SER A 480 17.73 -10.65 23.40
N LEU A 481 16.85 -11.62 23.67
CA LEU A 481 15.44 -11.36 24.00
C LEU A 481 15.32 -11.11 25.52
N PRO A 482 15.06 -9.88 25.99
CA PRO A 482 14.98 -9.58 27.43
C PRO A 482 13.79 -10.30 28.08
N TYR A 483 13.92 -10.60 29.37
CA TYR A 483 12.90 -11.27 30.18
C TYR A 483 13.06 -11.05 31.69
N THR A 484 14.24 -10.60 32.15
CA THR A 484 14.48 -10.30 33.57
C THR A 484 13.93 -8.93 33.94
N ASN A 485 13.61 -8.71 35.22
CA ASN A 485 13.05 -7.47 35.76
C ASN A 485 11.70 -7.05 35.15
N TYR A 486 10.94 -7.98 34.58
CA TYR A 486 9.58 -7.73 34.10
C TYR A 486 8.57 -8.22 35.16
N ASP A 487 7.60 -7.38 35.52
CA ASP A 487 6.57 -7.77 36.49
C ASP A 487 5.49 -8.66 35.85
N TYR A 488 5.80 -9.95 35.78
CA TYR A 488 4.91 -11.00 35.31
C TYR A 488 3.60 -11.13 36.12
N SER A 489 3.51 -10.57 37.33
CA SER A 489 2.26 -10.57 38.11
C SER A 489 1.21 -9.59 37.55
N LYS A 490 1.63 -8.62 36.71
CA LYS A 490 0.74 -7.69 36.00
C LYS A 490 0.11 -8.27 34.73
N LEU A 491 0.43 -9.52 34.37
CA LEU A 491 -0.28 -10.25 33.32
C LEU A 491 -1.65 -10.69 33.88
N GLY A 492 -2.65 -9.82 33.77
CA GLY A 492 -3.97 -9.95 34.42
C GLY A 492 -4.76 -11.18 33.97
N GLY A 493 -4.52 -12.34 34.60
CA GLY A 493 -5.23 -13.61 34.37
C GLY A 493 -4.92 -14.31 33.03
N GLY A 494 -4.45 -13.57 32.03
CA GLY A 494 -4.30 -14.04 30.66
C GLY A 494 -5.59 -13.86 29.84
N ALA A 495 -5.55 -14.31 28.58
CA ALA A 495 -6.70 -14.25 27.68
C ALA A 495 -7.33 -15.63 27.48
N HIS A 496 -8.64 -15.68 27.31
CA HIS A 496 -9.40 -16.90 27.01
C HIS A 496 -9.93 -16.84 25.59
N SER A 497 -9.80 -17.93 24.83
CA SER A 497 -10.27 -18.00 23.45
C SER A 497 -10.99 -19.30 23.13
N ARG A 498 -11.91 -19.24 22.17
CA ARG A 498 -12.71 -20.36 21.67
C ARG A 498 -12.82 -20.30 20.15
N ILE A 499 -12.91 -21.49 19.54
CA ILE A 499 -13.28 -21.63 18.12
C ILE A 499 -14.77 -21.93 18.08
N LEU A 500 -15.52 -21.08 17.38
CA LEU A 500 -16.97 -21.14 17.24
C LEU A 500 -17.38 -21.96 16.01
N ALA A 501 -16.61 -21.87 14.92
CA ALA A 501 -16.81 -22.65 13.71
C ALA A 501 -15.49 -22.98 12.99
N ASP A 502 -15.50 -24.06 12.19
CA ASP A 502 -14.36 -24.60 11.47
C ASP A 502 -14.88 -25.19 10.14
N SER A 503 -14.89 -24.37 9.09
CA SER A 503 -15.41 -24.69 7.74
C SER A 503 -14.78 -23.79 6.67
N MET A 504 -13.89 -24.32 5.82
CA MET A 504 -13.49 -23.62 4.60
C MET A 504 -14.60 -23.71 3.53
N THR A 505 -14.62 -22.76 2.59
CA THR A 505 -15.70 -22.63 1.60
C THR A 505 -15.25 -22.48 0.15
N ARG A 506 -16.10 -22.96 -0.75
CA ARG A 506 -16.06 -22.70 -2.20
C ARG A 506 -17.48 -22.41 -2.67
N GLY A 507 -17.65 -21.38 -3.48
CA GLY A 507 -18.93 -20.94 -4.02
C GLY A 507 -18.92 -20.87 -5.55
N PRO A 508 -19.09 -22.01 -6.26
CA PRO A 508 -19.34 -22.03 -7.69
C PRO A 508 -20.59 -21.26 -8.09
N VAL A 509 -20.63 -20.90 -9.37
CA VAL A 509 -21.84 -20.47 -10.07
C VAL A 509 -22.16 -21.44 -11.19
N VAL A 510 -23.40 -21.92 -11.20
CA VAL A 510 -23.98 -22.78 -12.22
C VAL A 510 -25.18 -22.08 -12.85
N ARG A 511 -25.58 -22.52 -14.04
CA ARG A 511 -26.63 -21.88 -14.84
C ARG A 511 -27.55 -22.94 -15.43
N LEU A 512 -28.85 -22.64 -15.43
CA LEU A 512 -29.89 -23.48 -15.98
C LEU A 512 -30.63 -22.78 -17.12
N PRO A 513 -31.51 -23.47 -17.87
CA PRO A 513 -32.30 -22.87 -18.95
C PRO A 513 -33.22 -21.75 -18.46
N SER A 514 -33.87 -21.93 -17.30
CA SER A 514 -34.82 -20.96 -16.72
C SER A 514 -34.62 -20.78 -15.22
N ALA A 515 -35.20 -19.70 -14.66
CA ALA A 515 -35.21 -19.45 -13.23
C ALA A 515 -36.00 -20.52 -12.45
N CYS A 516 -37.09 -21.05 -13.03
CA CYS A 516 -37.87 -22.13 -12.43
C CYS A 516 -37.03 -23.41 -12.25
N ARG A 517 -36.28 -23.83 -13.29
CA ARG A 517 -35.36 -24.97 -13.17
C ARG A 517 -34.26 -24.71 -12.15
N ALA A 518 -33.72 -23.49 -12.07
CA ALA A 518 -32.76 -23.13 -11.02
C ALA A 518 -33.35 -23.24 -9.60
N ALA A 519 -34.63 -22.89 -9.41
CA ALA A 519 -35.34 -23.04 -8.14
C ALA A 519 -35.62 -24.52 -7.80
N GLU A 520 -35.92 -25.37 -8.79
CA GLU A 520 -36.06 -26.82 -8.59
C GLU A 520 -34.74 -27.46 -8.14
N VAL A 521 -33.61 -27.10 -8.75
CA VAL A 521 -32.28 -27.56 -8.30
C VAL A 521 -31.94 -27.04 -6.91
N LYS A 522 -32.32 -25.80 -6.57
CA LYS A 522 -32.18 -25.27 -5.21
C LYS A 522 -32.93 -26.14 -4.20
N ALA A 523 -34.21 -26.40 -4.46
CA ALA A 523 -35.05 -27.22 -3.58
C ALA A 523 -34.52 -28.65 -3.43
N TRP A 524 -33.98 -29.23 -4.51
CA TRP A 524 -33.33 -30.55 -4.44
C TRP A 524 -32.04 -30.52 -3.59
N LEU A 525 -31.17 -29.52 -3.75
CA LEU A 525 -29.95 -29.36 -2.94
C LEU A 525 -30.23 -29.13 -1.44
N GLU A 526 -31.38 -28.54 -1.11
CA GLU A 526 -31.85 -28.31 0.25
C GLU A 526 -32.65 -29.49 0.84
N SER A 527 -33.04 -30.46 0.00
CA SER A 527 -33.64 -31.72 0.46
C SER A 527 -32.60 -32.61 1.13
N THR A 528 -33.03 -33.47 2.06
CA THR A 528 -32.16 -34.43 2.74
C THR A 528 -31.44 -35.34 1.74
N ASP A 529 -32.16 -35.86 0.74
CA ASP A 529 -31.61 -36.81 -0.23
C ASP A 529 -30.57 -36.15 -1.15
N GLY A 530 -30.87 -34.97 -1.68
CA GLY A 530 -29.95 -34.21 -2.53
C GLY A 530 -28.71 -33.74 -1.77
N PHE A 531 -28.86 -33.26 -0.53
CA PHE A 531 -27.71 -32.93 0.32
C PHE A 531 -26.85 -34.16 0.62
N GLN A 532 -27.43 -35.31 0.97
CA GLN A 532 -26.66 -36.52 1.27
C GLN A 532 -25.95 -37.08 0.03
N ALA A 533 -26.58 -37.06 -1.15
CA ALA A 533 -25.96 -37.46 -2.41
C ALA A 533 -24.74 -36.58 -2.74
N ILE A 534 -24.90 -35.26 -2.65
CA ILE A 534 -23.81 -34.29 -2.87
C ILE A 534 -22.70 -34.42 -1.82
N LYS A 535 -23.07 -34.63 -0.55
CA LYS A 535 -22.13 -34.89 0.54
C LYS A 535 -21.31 -36.15 0.30
N ALA A 536 -21.91 -37.25 -0.14
CA ALA A 536 -21.21 -38.49 -0.43
C ALA A 536 -20.17 -38.31 -1.55
N ALA A 537 -20.54 -37.64 -2.65
CA ALA A 537 -19.61 -37.32 -3.73
C ALA A 537 -18.46 -36.40 -3.28
N PHE A 538 -18.78 -35.34 -2.52
CA PHE A 538 -17.79 -34.39 -2.00
C PHE A 538 -16.79 -35.05 -1.04
N ASP A 539 -17.28 -35.78 -0.03
CA ASP A 539 -16.48 -36.38 1.04
C ASP A 539 -15.58 -37.53 0.54
N ASN A 540 -15.95 -38.19 -0.56
CA ASN A 540 -15.15 -39.23 -1.20
C ASN A 540 -13.84 -38.70 -1.82
N THR A 541 -13.73 -37.39 -2.06
CA THR A 541 -12.54 -36.80 -2.70
C THR A 541 -11.31 -36.68 -1.78
N SER A 542 -11.50 -36.75 -0.45
CA SER A 542 -10.45 -36.56 0.56
C SER A 542 -10.84 -37.13 1.94
N ARG A 543 -9.87 -37.74 2.64
CA ARG A 543 -10.05 -38.23 4.02
C ARG A 543 -10.39 -37.14 5.05
N PHE A 544 -10.11 -35.87 4.75
CA PHE A 544 -10.36 -34.73 5.65
C PHE A 544 -11.52 -33.83 5.21
N ALA A 545 -11.96 -33.92 3.95
CA ALA A 545 -13.09 -33.15 3.44
C ALA A 545 -14.38 -33.72 4.03
N ARG A 546 -15.11 -32.93 4.81
CA ARG A 546 -16.39 -33.31 5.41
C ARG A 546 -17.37 -32.17 5.24
N LEU A 547 -18.24 -32.27 4.24
CA LEU A 547 -19.29 -31.31 3.94
C LEU A 547 -20.25 -31.21 5.13
N GLN A 548 -20.48 -29.99 5.60
CA GLN A 548 -21.28 -29.65 6.77
C GLN A 548 -22.60 -28.98 6.40
N LYS A 549 -22.57 -28.01 5.48
CA LYS A 549 -23.76 -27.34 4.95
C LYS A 549 -23.54 -26.89 3.51
N LEU A 550 -24.65 -26.73 2.79
CA LEU A 550 -24.74 -25.94 1.57
C LEU A 550 -25.53 -24.67 1.89
N LEU A 551 -25.11 -23.53 1.34
CA LEU A 551 -25.91 -22.30 1.33
C LEU A 551 -26.10 -21.88 -0.13
N VAL A 552 -27.35 -21.83 -0.61
CA VAL A 552 -27.65 -21.72 -2.03
C VAL A 552 -28.38 -20.41 -2.34
N GLY A 553 -27.71 -19.50 -3.04
CA GLY A 553 -28.28 -18.26 -3.56
C GLY A 553 -28.75 -18.42 -5.01
N LEU A 554 -29.86 -17.79 -5.38
CA LEU A 554 -30.42 -17.80 -6.74
C LEU A 554 -30.49 -16.39 -7.30
N ALA A 555 -30.05 -16.19 -8.54
CA ALA A 555 -30.16 -14.91 -9.26
C ALA A 555 -30.64 -15.19 -10.70
N GLY A 556 -31.95 -15.06 -10.91
CA GLY A 556 -32.60 -15.48 -12.16
C GLY A 556 -32.35 -16.97 -12.42
N ARG A 557 -31.71 -17.29 -13.56
CA ARG A 557 -31.35 -18.68 -13.93
C ARG A 557 -29.94 -19.13 -13.50
N ASN A 558 -29.22 -18.29 -12.75
CA ASN A 558 -27.94 -18.65 -12.15
C ASN A 558 -28.16 -19.08 -10.69
N LEU A 559 -27.40 -20.10 -10.26
CA LEU A 559 -27.42 -20.64 -8.91
C LEU A 559 -26.00 -20.62 -8.34
N TYR A 560 -25.85 -20.06 -7.14
CA TYR A 560 -24.59 -19.90 -6.42
C TYR A 560 -24.60 -20.82 -5.21
N ILE A 561 -23.79 -21.89 -5.25
CA ILE A 561 -23.84 -22.97 -4.26
C ILE A 561 -22.61 -22.86 -3.36
N ARG A 562 -22.74 -22.41 -2.12
CA ARG A 562 -21.63 -22.28 -1.17
C ARG A 562 -21.47 -23.57 -0.37
N PHE A 563 -20.44 -24.34 -0.71
CA PHE A 563 -20.03 -25.55 0.00
C PHE A 563 -19.25 -25.17 1.26
N HIS A 564 -19.66 -25.65 2.43
CA HIS A 564 -18.92 -25.52 3.70
C HIS A 564 -18.39 -26.88 4.16
N SER A 565 -17.08 -27.02 4.37
CA SER A 565 -16.49 -28.29 4.82
C SER A 565 -15.28 -28.08 5.72
N LYS A 566 -15.06 -29.04 6.64
CA LYS A 566 -13.78 -29.18 7.36
C LYS A 566 -12.65 -29.56 6.40
N THR A 567 -11.42 -29.26 6.78
CA THR A 567 -10.21 -29.47 5.95
C THR A 567 -9.03 -30.06 6.72
N GLY A 568 -9.25 -30.48 7.98
CA GLY A 568 -8.19 -30.86 8.90
C GLY A 568 -7.27 -29.68 9.21
N ASP A 569 -5.96 -29.92 9.26
CA ASP A 569 -4.97 -28.89 9.53
C ASP A 569 -4.56 -28.05 8.30
N ALA A 570 -5.04 -28.40 7.11
CA ALA A 570 -4.84 -27.59 5.92
C ALA A 570 -5.82 -26.42 5.88
N MET A 571 -5.38 -25.26 5.39
CA MET A 571 -6.28 -24.14 5.03
C MET A 571 -7.31 -24.61 3.99
N GLY A 572 -6.89 -25.52 3.10
CA GLY A 572 -7.78 -26.49 2.46
C GLY A 572 -8.46 -26.05 1.17
N MET A 573 -8.17 -24.86 0.64
CA MET A 573 -8.78 -24.35 -0.60
C MET A 573 -8.71 -25.29 -1.80
N ASN A 574 -7.59 -26.00 -2.01
CA ASN A 574 -7.47 -27.00 -3.08
C ASN A 574 -8.33 -28.26 -2.80
N MET A 575 -8.43 -28.65 -1.52
CA MET A 575 -9.23 -29.79 -1.09
C MET A 575 -10.73 -29.53 -1.31
N ILE A 576 -11.20 -28.33 -0.94
CA ILE A 576 -12.59 -27.92 -1.14
C ILE A 576 -12.89 -27.78 -2.64
N SER A 577 -12.01 -27.19 -3.45
CA SER A 577 -12.23 -27.11 -4.91
C SER A 577 -12.43 -28.49 -5.54
N LYS A 578 -11.57 -29.46 -5.20
CA LYS A 578 -11.69 -30.85 -5.69
C LYS A 578 -13.02 -31.50 -5.27
N GLY A 579 -13.41 -31.33 -4.01
CA GLY A 579 -14.72 -31.80 -3.51
C GLY A 579 -15.89 -31.16 -4.25
N THR A 580 -15.80 -29.86 -4.52
CA THR A 580 -16.81 -29.09 -5.27
C THR A 580 -16.91 -29.57 -6.73
N GLU A 581 -15.80 -29.82 -7.41
CA GLU A 581 -15.81 -30.31 -8.80
C GLU A 581 -16.50 -31.67 -8.92
N GLU A 582 -16.24 -32.61 -8.02
CA GLU A 582 -16.90 -33.92 -8.01
C GLU A 582 -18.39 -33.83 -7.63
N ALA A 583 -18.74 -32.96 -6.68
CA ALA A 583 -20.13 -32.65 -6.36
C ALA A 583 -20.89 -32.03 -7.54
N LEU A 584 -20.26 -31.11 -8.28
CA LEU A 584 -20.83 -30.52 -9.49
C LEU A 584 -20.97 -31.56 -10.62
N ARG A 585 -20.02 -32.50 -10.76
CA ARG A 585 -20.10 -33.61 -11.71
C ARG A 585 -21.30 -34.52 -11.44
N LEU A 586 -21.58 -34.83 -10.17
CA LEU A 586 -22.81 -35.55 -9.78
C LEU A 586 -24.05 -34.70 -10.07
N LEU A 587 -24.02 -33.41 -9.76
CA LEU A 587 -25.17 -32.51 -9.99
C LEU A 587 -25.52 -32.40 -11.49
N GLN A 588 -24.53 -32.40 -12.38
CA GLN A 588 -24.73 -32.44 -13.83
C GLN A 588 -25.26 -33.79 -14.34
N GLN A 589 -25.03 -34.90 -13.62
CA GLN A 589 -25.66 -36.19 -13.96
C GLN A 589 -27.15 -36.20 -13.58
N HIS A 590 -27.52 -35.55 -12.48
CA HIS A 590 -28.91 -35.45 -12.03
C HIS A 590 -29.70 -34.38 -12.81
N PHE A 591 -29.05 -33.31 -13.24
CA PHE A 591 -29.60 -32.22 -14.04
C PHE A 591 -28.73 -31.97 -15.28
N PRO A 592 -28.91 -32.73 -16.39
CA PRO A 592 -28.07 -32.64 -17.58
C PRO A 592 -28.04 -31.27 -18.25
N GLU A 593 -29.09 -30.46 -18.07
CA GLU A 593 -29.17 -29.08 -18.56
C GLU A 593 -28.38 -28.05 -17.73
N LEU A 594 -27.74 -28.48 -16.64
CA LEU A 594 -26.96 -27.62 -15.74
C LEU A 594 -25.56 -27.34 -16.32
N GLN A 595 -25.31 -26.08 -16.64
CA GLN A 595 -24.01 -25.58 -17.07
C GLN A 595 -23.22 -25.08 -15.85
N VAL A 596 -22.07 -25.68 -15.55
CA VAL A 596 -21.09 -25.07 -14.65
C VAL A 596 -20.47 -23.87 -15.35
N VAL A 597 -20.68 -22.66 -14.81
CA VAL A 597 -20.13 -21.42 -15.38
C VAL A 597 -18.75 -21.13 -14.79
N ALA A 598 -18.58 -21.32 -13.48
CA ALA A 598 -17.26 -21.32 -12.83
C ALA A 598 -17.30 -22.07 -11.50
N VAL A 599 -16.22 -22.80 -11.18
CA VAL A 599 -16.01 -23.45 -9.86
C VAL A 599 -15.92 -22.42 -8.72
N SER A 600 -15.61 -21.15 -9.04
CA SER A 600 -15.56 -20.03 -8.09
C SER A 600 -16.31 -18.81 -8.64
N GLY A 601 -17.62 -18.75 -8.44
CA GLY A 601 -18.49 -17.63 -8.79
C GLY A 601 -18.48 -16.46 -7.79
N ASN A 602 -17.35 -16.21 -7.14
CA ASN A 602 -17.16 -15.22 -6.06
C ASN A 602 -18.07 -15.35 -4.81
N TYR A 603 -18.91 -16.39 -4.71
CA TYR A 603 -19.76 -16.66 -3.55
C TYR A 603 -19.05 -17.47 -2.43
N CYS A 604 -17.72 -17.57 -2.48
CA CYS A 604 -16.92 -18.28 -1.46
C CYS A 604 -16.92 -17.53 -0.10
N THR A 605 -16.53 -16.26 0.01
CA THR A 605 -15.83 -15.40 -0.96
C THR A 605 -14.34 -15.38 -0.65
N ASP A 606 -13.48 -15.52 -1.65
CA ASP A 606 -12.03 -15.68 -1.46
C ASP A 606 -11.26 -14.42 -1.86
N LYS A 607 -10.42 -13.90 -0.95
CA LYS A 607 -9.51 -12.75 -1.17
C LYS A 607 -10.19 -11.45 -1.62
N LYS A 608 -11.48 -11.29 -1.33
CA LYS A 608 -12.27 -10.06 -1.54
C LYS A 608 -13.12 -9.79 -0.30
N PRO A 609 -13.36 -8.51 0.07
CA PRO A 609 -14.29 -8.18 1.15
C PRO A 609 -15.70 -8.63 0.76
N ALA A 610 -16.41 -9.28 1.67
CA ALA A 610 -17.77 -9.77 1.42
C ALA A 610 -18.54 -10.00 2.73
N ALA A 611 -19.74 -9.42 2.82
CA ALA A 611 -20.63 -9.58 3.97
C ALA A 611 -20.95 -11.05 4.30
N ILE A 612 -20.97 -11.94 3.30
CA ILE A 612 -21.21 -13.37 3.52
C ILE A 612 -20.11 -14.05 4.36
N ASN A 613 -18.85 -13.59 4.29
CA ASN A 613 -17.80 -14.11 5.17
C ASN A 613 -17.94 -13.58 6.61
N TRP A 614 -18.43 -12.35 6.76
CA TRP A 614 -18.71 -11.72 8.05
C TRP A 614 -19.84 -12.43 8.79
N ILE A 615 -20.97 -12.65 8.10
CA ILE A 615 -22.22 -13.17 8.67
C ILE A 615 -22.17 -14.70 8.86
N GLU A 616 -21.77 -15.45 7.83
CA GLU A 616 -21.83 -16.92 7.81
C GLU A 616 -20.50 -17.60 8.18
N GLY A 617 -19.46 -16.81 8.45
CA GLY A 617 -18.09 -17.27 8.66
C GLY A 617 -17.40 -17.81 7.40
N ARG A 618 -16.08 -18.02 7.51
CA ARG A 618 -15.25 -18.74 6.53
C ARG A 618 -13.88 -19.15 7.12
N GLY A 619 -13.49 -20.41 6.99
CA GLY A 619 -12.31 -20.93 7.67
C GLY A 619 -12.60 -21.14 9.16
N LYS A 620 -11.91 -20.43 10.04
CA LYS A 620 -12.05 -20.53 11.50
C LYS A 620 -12.76 -19.27 12.02
N SER A 621 -13.89 -19.45 12.70
CA SER A 621 -14.51 -18.38 13.48
C SER A 621 -14.01 -18.47 14.91
N ALA A 622 -13.40 -17.40 15.42
CA ALA A 622 -12.79 -17.37 16.74
C ALA A 622 -13.30 -16.17 17.56
N VAL A 623 -13.35 -16.35 18.88
CA VAL A 623 -13.51 -15.27 19.85
C VAL A 623 -12.40 -15.35 20.88
N CYS A 624 -11.90 -14.20 21.33
CA CYS A 624 -10.98 -14.07 22.45
C CYS A 624 -11.46 -12.96 23.38
N GLU A 625 -11.30 -13.15 24.68
CA GLU A 625 -11.66 -12.20 25.74
C GLU A 625 -10.55 -12.10 26.80
N ALA A 626 -10.49 -10.98 27.50
CA ALA A 626 -9.67 -10.77 28.69
C ALA A 626 -10.29 -9.68 29.59
N THR A 627 -10.01 -9.76 30.89
CA THR A 627 -10.32 -8.68 31.85
C THR A 627 -9.02 -8.10 32.37
N ILE A 628 -8.77 -6.81 32.07
CA ILE A 628 -7.54 -6.10 32.41
C ILE A 628 -7.78 -5.28 33.67
N PRO A 629 -7.07 -5.55 34.79
CA PRO A 629 -7.30 -4.82 36.03
C PRO A 629 -7.03 -3.31 35.89
N ALA A 630 -7.82 -2.47 36.57
CA ALA A 630 -7.72 -1.00 36.55
C ALA A 630 -6.32 -0.47 36.88
N LYS A 631 -5.56 -1.21 37.69
CA LYS A 631 -4.14 -0.93 37.99
C LYS A 631 -3.26 -1.11 36.76
N VAL A 632 -3.47 -2.17 35.98
CA VAL A 632 -2.72 -2.47 34.75
C VAL A 632 -3.07 -1.47 33.64
N VAL A 633 -4.35 -1.08 33.52
CA VAL A 633 -4.78 -0.04 32.57
C VAL A 633 -4.05 1.29 32.84
N ARG A 634 -3.98 1.72 34.11
CA ARG A 634 -3.26 2.94 34.49
C ARG A 634 -1.73 2.81 34.40
N GLU A 635 -1.15 1.75 34.94
CA GLU A 635 0.30 1.61 35.06
C GLU A 635 1.00 1.16 33.77
N VAL A 636 0.35 0.35 32.93
CA VAL A 636 0.94 -0.21 31.71
C VAL A 636 0.40 0.50 30.47
N LEU A 637 -0.93 0.58 30.33
CA LEU A 637 -1.57 1.19 29.16
C LEU A 637 -1.60 2.73 29.22
N LYS A 638 -1.29 3.33 30.37
CA LYS A 638 -1.19 4.79 30.60
C LYS A 638 -2.48 5.56 30.28
N THR A 639 -3.63 4.94 30.56
CA THR A 639 -4.96 5.49 30.28
C THR A 639 -5.98 5.06 31.34
N SER A 640 -7.27 5.33 31.14
CA SER A 640 -8.39 4.84 31.97
C SER A 640 -9.27 3.86 31.18
N THR A 641 -10.02 3.03 31.91
CA THR A 641 -11.02 2.11 31.33
C THR A 641 -12.12 2.88 30.59
N GLU A 642 -12.63 3.96 31.19
CA GLU A 642 -13.62 4.86 30.59
C GLU A 642 -13.16 5.40 29.23
N ALA A 643 -11.94 5.96 29.14
CA ALA A 643 -11.40 6.50 27.89
C ALA A 643 -11.19 5.41 26.82
N LEU A 644 -10.81 4.19 27.22
CA LEU A 644 -10.71 3.06 26.29
C LEU A 644 -12.07 2.64 25.73
N VAL A 645 -13.09 2.57 26.57
CA VAL A 645 -14.47 2.26 26.17
C VAL A 645 -15.03 3.35 25.25
N GLU A 646 -14.86 4.63 25.62
CA GLU A 646 -15.30 5.77 24.81
C GLU A 646 -14.64 5.78 23.42
N VAL A 647 -13.31 5.60 23.35
CA VAL A 647 -12.61 5.52 22.07
C VAL A 647 -13.05 4.28 21.28
N ASN A 648 -13.30 3.13 21.92
CA ASN A 648 -13.80 1.95 21.21
C ASN A 648 -15.18 2.16 20.59
N ILE A 649 -16.12 2.75 21.34
CA ILE A 649 -17.46 3.08 20.84
C ILE A 649 -17.36 4.08 19.68
N ASN A 650 -16.68 5.21 19.87
CA ASN A 650 -16.67 6.28 18.89
C ASN A 650 -15.82 5.97 17.64
N LYS A 651 -14.72 5.22 17.78
CA LYS A 651 -13.86 4.83 16.65
C LYS A 651 -14.29 3.51 16.01
N ASN A 652 -14.25 2.41 16.76
CA ASN A 652 -14.34 1.06 16.19
C ASN A 652 -15.79 0.67 15.86
N LEU A 653 -16.78 1.29 16.51
CA LEU A 653 -18.20 1.07 16.20
C LEU A 653 -18.75 2.23 15.36
N VAL A 654 -18.90 3.42 15.94
CA VAL A 654 -19.54 4.58 15.26
C VAL A 654 -18.73 5.03 14.05
N GLY A 655 -17.42 5.27 14.20
CA GLY A 655 -16.54 5.67 13.09
C GLY A 655 -16.54 4.68 11.94
N SER A 656 -16.42 3.38 12.22
CA SER A 656 -16.54 2.32 11.20
C SER A 656 -17.92 2.25 10.55
N ALA A 657 -19.00 2.51 11.29
CA ALA A 657 -20.36 2.59 10.73
C ALA A 657 -20.52 3.80 9.78
N MET A 658 -20.02 4.97 10.19
CA MET A 658 -20.02 6.19 9.35
C MET A 658 -19.17 6.02 8.08
N ALA A 659 -18.13 5.18 8.12
CA ALA A 659 -17.31 4.82 6.97
C ALA A 659 -17.92 3.73 6.07
N GLY A 660 -19.10 3.18 6.38
CA GLY A 660 -19.73 2.09 5.63
C GLY A 660 -18.97 0.76 5.72
N SER A 661 -18.20 0.54 6.78
CA SER A 661 -17.36 -0.65 6.97
C SER A 661 -18.21 -1.92 7.21
N ILE A 662 -17.83 -3.02 6.58
CA ILE A 662 -18.40 -4.35 6.81
C ILE A 662 -17.29 -5.28 7.31
N GLY A 663 -17.35 -5.65 8.59
CA GLY A 663 -16.36 -6.51 9.25
C GLY A 663 -15.10 -5.82 9.76
N GLY A 664 -14.90 -4.54 9.43
CA GLY A 664 -13.81 -3.70 9.96
C GLY A 664 -14.23 -2.88 11.18
N PHE A 665 -14.71 -3.52 12.24
CA PHE A 665 -15.13 -2.87 13.50
C PHE A 665 -14.03 -2.96 14.57
N ASN A 666 -12.81 -2.60 14.18
CA ASN A 666 -11.58 -2.79 14.94
C ASN A 666 -10.54 -1.69 14.64
N ALA A 667 -9.44 -1.67 15.38
CA ALA A 667 -8.41 -0.66 15.25
C ALA A 667 -7.39 -0.98 14.16
N HIS A 668 -6.78 -2.18 14.19
CA HIS A 668 -5.71 -2.58 13.27
C HIS A 668 -5.50 -4.11 13.16
N SER A 669 -6.53 -4.93 13.36
CA SER A 669 -6.45 -6.41 13.27
C SER A 669 -5.66 -6.93 12.06
N ALA A 670 -5.80 -6.28 10.90
CA ALA A 670 -5.10 -6.59 9.66
C ALA A 670 -3.56 -6.56 9.79
N ASN A 671 -3.00 -5.69 10.64
CA ASN A 671 -1.55 -5.63 10.86
C ASN A 671 -1.05 -6.92 11.54
N LEU A 672 -1.73 -7.35 12.61
CA LEU A 672 -1.36 -8.55 13.37
C LEU A 672 -1.57 -9.81 12.53
N VAL A 673 -2.73 -9.90 11.85
CA VAL A 673 -3.03 -11.01 10.93
C VAL A 673 -1.96 -11.11 9.84
N THR A 674 -1.64 -10.02 9.15
CA THR A 674 -0.65 -10.04 8.06
C THR A 674 0.75 -10.40 8.55
N ALA A 675 1.19 -9.86 9.69
CA ALA A 675 2.48 -10.17 10.28
C ALA A 675 2.61 -11.67 10.62
N ILE A 676 1.60 -12.24 11.31
CA ILE A 676 1.58 -13.69 11.62
C ILE A 676 1.50 -14.52 10.35
N TYR A 677 0.72 -14.10 9.36
CA TYR A 677 0.51 -14.85 8.11
C TYR A 677 1.81 -14.98 7.32
N ILE A 678 2.58 -13.89 7.17
CA ILE A 678 3.89 -13.90 6.51
C ILE A 678 4.88 -14.78 7.29
N ALA A 679 4.97 -14.62 8.61
CA ALA A 679 5.89 -15.39 9.46
C ALA A 679 5.57 -16.90 9.45
N CYS A 680 4.29 -17.26 9.48
CA CYS A 680 3.83 -18.66 9.58
C CYS A 680 3.51 -19.32 8.23
N GLY A 681 3.87 -18.71 7.09
CA GLY A 681 3.70 -19.30 5.76
C GLY A 681 2.26 -19.48 5.29
N GLN A 682 1.37 -18.61 5.77
CA GLN A 682 -0.02 -18.52 5.29
C GLN A 682 -0.08 -17.74 3.97
N ASP A 683 -1.28 -17.60 3.39
CA ASP A 683 -1.49 -16.81 2.17
C ASP A 683 -1.83 -15.34 2.54
N PRO A 684 -0.92 -14.37 2.33
CA PRO A 684 -1.13 -13.01 2.84
C PRO A 684 -2.31 -12.30 2.15
N ALA A 685 -2.74 -12.72 0.97
CA ALA A 685 -3.91 -12.15 0.29
C ALA A 685 -5.24 -12.57 0.96
N GLN A 686 -5.23 -13.59 1.81
CA GLN A 686 -6.37 -13.95 2.66
C GLN A 686 -6.53 -13.06 3.89
N SER A 687 -5.58 -12.15 4.16
CA SER A 687 -5.74 -11.08 5.17
C SER A 687 -7.01 -10.27 4.96
N VAL A 688 -7.44 -10.05 3.71
CA VAL A 688 -8.68 -9.35 3.33
C VAL A 688 -9.93 -9.92 4.01
N GLY A 689 -10.02 -11.25 4.14
CA GLY A 689 -11.13 -11.92 4.85
C GLY A 689 -10.78 -12.25 6.30
N SER A 690 -9.51 -12.53 6.58
CA SER A 690 -9.02 -12.97 7.89
C SER A 690 -8.84 -11.84 8.90
N SER A 691 -8.82 -10.58 8.47
CA SER A 691 -8.82 -9.39 9.33
C SER A 691 -10.21 -8.93 9.76
N ASN A 692 -11.28 -9.57 9.28
CA ASN A 692 -12.63 -9.32 9.79
C ASN A 692 -12.64 -9.50 11.32
N CYS A 693 -12.91 -8.42 12.04
CA CYS A 693 -12.87 -8.38 13.50
C CYS A 693 -13.82 -7.30 14.02
N ILE A 694 -14.58 -7.63 15.06
CA ILE A 694 -15.23 -6.65 15.94
C ILE A 694 -14.55 -6.66 17.30
N THR A 695 -14.13 -5.48 17.74
CA THR A 695 -13.53 -5.22 19.06
C THR A 695 -14.57 -4.56 19.95
N LEU A 696 -14.87 -5.19 21.09
CA LEU A 696 -15.77 -4.64 22.11
C LEU A 696 -14.97 -4.41 23.40
N MET A 697 -15.34 -3.34 24.12
CA MET A 697 -14.73 -2.93 25.38
C MET A 697 -15.83 -2.44 26.30
N GLU A 698 -15.84 -2.93 27.54
CA GLU A 698 -16.86 -2.62 28.55
C GLU A 698 -16.22 -2.47 29.94
N PRO A 699 -16.77 -1.60 30.82
CA PRO A 699 -16.39 -1.55 32.23
C PRO A 699 -16.74 -2.87 32.95
N SER A 700 -15.91 -3.27 33.91
CA SER A 700 -15.98 -4.58 34.56
C SER A 700 -15.46 -4.57 36.00
N GLY A 701 -15.59 -5.72 36.66
CA GLY A 701 -15.23 -5.90 38.07
C GLY A 701 -16.21 -5.24 39.07
N PRO A 702 -16.03 -5.43 40.38
CA PRO A 702 -16.99 -4.98 41.39
C PRO A 702 -17.16 -3.46 41.49
N ALA A 703 -16.14 -2.69 41.08
CA ALA A 703 -16.15 -1.23 41.08
C ALA A 703 -16.48 -0.62 39.70
N GLY A 704 -16.52 -1.42 38.63
CA GLY A 704 -16.61 -0.94 37.25
C GLY A 704 -15.29 -0.42 36.66
N ASP A 705 -14.20 -0.38 37.44
CA ASP A 705 -12.91 0.19 37.00
C ASP A 705 -12.07 -0.74 36.11
N ASP A 706 -12.31 -2.06 36.12
CA ASP A 706 -11.56 -3.01 35.30
C ASP A 706 -12.07 -2.99 33.85
N LEU A 707 -11.21 -3.25 32.88
CA LEU A 707 -11.59 -3.28 31.47
C LEU A 707 -11.87 -4.72 31.01
N TYR A 708 -13.10 -5.04 30.66
CA TYR A 708 -13.39 -6.19 29.81
C TYR A 708 -13.13 -5.82 28.34
N ILE A 709 -12.41 -6.67 27.62
CA ILE A 709 -12.15 -6.53 26.19
C ILE A 709 -12.38 -7.88 25.51
N CYS A 710 -13.05 -7.86 24.35
CA CYS A 710 -13.12 -9.02 23.47
C CYS A 710 -12.88 -8.67 21.99
N CYS A 711 -12.46 -9.68 21.23
CA CYS A 711 -12.29 -9.63 19.79
C CYS A 711 -12.97 -10.85 19.17
N THR A 712 -13.89 -10.63 18.24
CA THR A 712 -14.58 -11.70 17.51
C THR A 712 -14.22 -11.64 16.03
N MET A 713 -13.63 -12.71 15.52
CA MET A 713 -13.10 -12.84 14.17
C MET A 713 -13.78 -14.01 13.44
N PRO A 714 -14.83 -13.78 12.63
CA PRO A 714 -15.66 -14.86 12.09
C PRO A 714 -15.02 -15.60 10.90
N SER A 715 -13.98 -15.06 10.27
CA SER A 715 -13.48 -15.58 9.00
C SER A 715 -11.95 -15.73 8.88
N ILE A 716 -11.27 -16.32 9.87
CA ILE A 716 -9.82 -16.54 9.84
C ILE A 716 -9.45 -17.72 8.93
N GLU A 717 -8.81 -17.43 7.80
CA GLU A 717 -8.43 -18.42 6.78
C GLU A 717 -6.97 -18.87 6.95
N LEU A 718 -6.72 -19.98 7.64
CA LEU A 718 -5.36 -20.46 7.90
C LEU A 718 -5.25 -21.98 8.06
N GLY A 719 -4.01 -22.48 8.00
CA GLY A 719 -3.63 -23.87 8.21
C GLY A 719 -2.18 -24.04 8.61
N THR A 720 -1.81 -25.24 9.04
CA THR A 720 -0.46 -25.61 9.48
C THR A 720 0.19 -26.66 8.57
N VAL A 721 -0.49 -27.00 7.46
CA VAL A 721 -0.08 -27.94 6.43
C VAL A 721 -0.39 -27.38 5.03
N GLY A 722 0.60 -27.43 4.14
CA GLY A 722 0.47 -27.04 2.73
C GLY A 722 0.73 -25.56 2.45
N GLY A 723 0.95 -25.22 1.18
CA GLY A 723 1.32 -23.87 0.78
C GLY A 723 2.68 -23.45 1.37
N GLY A 724 2.77 -22.23 1.88
CA GLY A 724 3.99 -21.68 2.48
C GLY A 724 4.44 -22.38 3.76
N THR A 725 3.57 -23.14 4.44
CA THR A 725 3.93 -23.88 5.68
C THR A 725 4.85 -25.08 5.42
N ASN A 726 5.18 -25.36 4.16
CA ASN A 726 6.18 -26.35 3.77
C ASN A 726 7.61 -25.79 3.75
N LEU A 727 7.77 -24.47 3.83
CA LEU A 727 9.08 -23.80 3.80
C LEU A 727 9.76 -23.85 5.18
N PRO A 728 11.05 -24.23 5.30
CA PRO A 728 11.71 -24.40 6.60
C PRO A 728 11.68 -23.18 7.54
N PRO A 729 11.85 -21.91 7.09
CA PRO A 729 11.76 -20.76 7.99
C PRO A 729 10.38 -20.58 8.61
N GLN A 730 9.33 -20.73 7.79
CA GLN A 730 7.94 -20.64 8.20
C GLN A 730 7.54 -21.81 9.13
N GLN A 731 8.13 -22.99 8.91
CA GLN A 731 7.99 -24.11 9.84
C GLN A 731 8.60 -23.83 11.21
N ALA A 732 9.75 -23.15 11.29
CA ALA A 732 10.35 -22.77 12.56
C ALA A 732 9.42 -21.82 13.36
N CYS A 733 8.78 -20.85 12.71
CA CYS A 733 7.77 -20.00 13.36
C CYS A 733 6.55 -20.79 13.85
N LEU A 734 6.05 -21.75 13.07
CA LEU A 734 4.96 -22.65 13.50
C LEU A 734 5.40 -23.59 14.65
N GLN A 735 6.67 -23.99 14.71
CA GLN A 735 7.25 -24.80 15.80
C GLN A 735 7.40 -23.99 17.09
N MET A 736 7.78 -22.72 17.02
CA MET A 736 7.78 -21.81 18.18
C MET A 736 6.39 -21.71 18.84
N LEU A 737 5.34 -21.75 18.03
CA LEU A 737 3.94 -21.75 18.47
C LEU A 737 3.41 -23.15 18.84
N GLY A 738 4.19 -24.22 18.63
CA GLY A 738 3.80 -25.60 18.95
C GLY A 738 2.73 -26.19 18.03
N VAL A 739 2.52 -25.64 16.83
CA VAL A 739 1.41 -25.99 15.92
C VAL A 739 1.87 -26.43 14.52
N GLN A 740 3.16 -26.72 14.31
CA GLN A 740 3.64 -27.12 12.99
C GLN A 740 3.09 -28.49 12.55
N GLY A 741 2.69 -28.60 11.28
CA GLY A 741 2.22 -29.86 10.69
C GLY A 741 0.80 -30.25 11.06
N ALA A 742 0.43 -31.48 10.73
CA ALA A 742 -0.88 -32.06 11.05
C ALA A 742 -0.90 -32.59 12.49
N SER A 743 -2.00 -32.38 13.19
CA SER A 743 -2.26 -33.06 14.47
C SER A 743 -2.63 -34.51 14.19
N GLN A 744 -1.89 -35.45 14.78
CA GLN A 744 -2.13 -36.89 14.61
C GLN A 744 -3.34 -37.36 15.42
N ASP A 745 -3.45 -36.89 16.67
CA ASP A 745 -4.50 -37.31 17.61
C ASP A 745 -5.86 -36.65 17.30
N CYS A 746 -5.86 -35.39 16.84
CA CYS A 746 -7.08 -34.63 16.58
C CYS A 746 -6.94 -33.74 15.33
N PRO A 747 -7.21 -34.25 14.13
CA PRO A 747 -7.06 -33.50 12.89
C PRO A 747 -7.73 -32.12 12.90
N GLY A 748 -6.98 -31.11 12.50
CA GLY A 748 -7.36 -29.70 12.54
C GLY A 748 -7.06 -28.97 13.85
N GLU A 749 -6.56 -29.65 14.89
CA GLU A 749 -6.32 -29.00 16.18
C GLU A 749 -5.14 -28.03 16.15
N ASN A 750 -4.09 -28.31 15.38
CA ASN A 750 -2.99 -27.37 15.20
C ASN A 750 -3.47 -26.10 14.49
N ALA A 751 -4.27 -26.26 13.43
CA ALA A 751 -4.88 -25.15 12.73
C ALA A 751 -6.01 -24.45 13.50
N ARG A 752 -6.63 -25.07 14.51
CA ARG A 752 -7.52 -24.38 15.46
C ARG A 752 -6.74 -23.61 16.51
N GLN A 753 -5.66 -24.19 17.04
CA GLN A 753 -4.78 -23.53 18.00
C GLN A 753 -4.09 -22.31 17.38
N LEU A 754 -3.65 -22.37 16.12
CA LEU A 754 -3.11 -21.20 15.42
C LEU A 754 -4.15 -20.07 15.29
N ALA A 755 -5.42 -20.38 15.01
CA ALA A 755 -6.49 -19.38 14.97
C ALA A 755 -6.79 -18.76 16.35
N ARG A 756 -6.72 -19.54 17.44
CA ARG A 756 -6.76 -19.00 18.81
C ARG A 756 -5.62 -18.02 19.08
N ILE A 757 -4.40 -18.36 18.66
CA ILE A 757 -3.21 -17.51 18.80
C ILE A 757 -3.36 -16.22 18.00
N VAL A 758 -3.81 -16.28 16.74
CA VAL A 758 -4.09 -15.10 15.90
C VAL A 758 -5.10 -14.17 16.58
N CYS A 759 -6.23 -14.71 17.04
CA CYS A 759 -7.29 -13.92 17.67
C CYS A 759 -6.83 -13.28 19.01
N ALA A 760 -6.07 -14.01 19.83
CA ALA A 760 -5.48 -13.47 21.06
C ALA A 760 -4.40 -12.40 20.78
N THR A 761 -3.63 -12.55 19.70
CA THR A 761 -2.60 -11.56 19.30
C THR A 761 -3.25 -10.29 18.73
N VAL A 762 -4.36 -10.42 18.00
CA VAL A 762 -5.21 -9.29 17.60
C VAL A 762 -5.71 -8.56 18.83
N LEU A 763 -6.30 -9.24 19.83
CA LEU A 763 -6.78 -8.62 21.06
C LEU A 763 -5.68 -7.85 21.80
N ALA A 764 -4.48 -8.41 21.91
CA ALA A 764 -3.34 -7.73 22.53
C ALA A 764 -2.88 -6.48 21.73
N GLY A 765 -2.92 -6.55 20.39
CA GLY A 765 -2.65 -5.40 19.52
C GLY A 765 -3.70 -4.30 19.67
N GLU A 766 -4.98 -4.66 19.58
CA GLU A 766 -6.12 -3.75 19.75
C GLU A 766 -6.04 -3.00 21.08
N LEU A 767 -5.81 -3.71 22.19
CA LEU A 767 -5.66 -3.11 23.52
C LEU A 767 -4.54 -2.06 23.55
N SER A 768 -3.39 -2.37 22.94
CA SER A 768 -2.22 -1.49 22.91
C SER A 768 -2.44 -0.25 22.04
N LEU A 769 -2.98 -0.41 20.82
CA LEU A 769 -3.24 0.71 19.92
C LEU A 769 -4.35 1.61 20.44
N MET A 770 -5.43 1.05 20.98
CA MET A 770 -6.53 1.81 21.55
C MET A 770 -6.09 2.61 22.77
N ALA A 771 -5.20 2.07 23.60
CA ALA A 771 -4.58 2.82 24.69
C ALA A 771 -3.70 3.98 24.20
N ALA A 772 -2.87 3.74 23.17
CA ALA A 772 -2.05 4.78 22.56
C ALA A 772 -2.88 5.90 21.91
N LEU A 773 -4.07 5.58 21.39
CA LEU A 773 -5.05 6.56 20.89
C LEU A 773 -5.69 7.34 22.04
N ALA A 774 -6.24 6.66 23.05
CA ALA A 774 -6.90 7.27 24.21
C ALA A 774 -5.95 8.18 25.02
N ALA A 775 -4.66 7.87 25.09
CA ALA A 775 -3.64 8.69 25.74
C ALA A 775 -2.98 9.74 24.82
N GLY A 776 -3.36 9.83 23.53
CA GLY A 776 -2.74 10.76 22.58
C GLY A 776 -1.27 10.46 22.21
N HIS A 777 -0.78 9.26 22.50
CA HIS A 777 0.63 8.88 22.37
C HIS A 777 1.04 8.42 20.96
N LEU A 778 0.09 8.10 20.07
CA LEU A 778 0.35 7.44 18.78
C LEU A 778 1.44 8.12 17.93
N VAL A 779 1.37 9.45 17.75
CA VAL A 779 2.34 10.21 16.95
C VAL A 779 3.76 10.11 17.54
N LYS A 780 3.87 10.20 18.86
CA LYS A 780 5.15 10.14 19.58
C LYS A 780 5.80 8.77 19.42
N SER A 781 5.03 7.69 19.57
CA SER A 781 5.53 6.31 19.38
C SER A 781 5.96 6.03 17.93
N HIS A 782 5.22 6.52 16.93
CA HIS A 782 5.62 6.39 15.53
C HIS A 782 6.91 7.14 15.19
N MET A 783 7.10 8.34 15.74
CA MET A 783 8.35 9.10 15.58
C MET A 783 9.55 8.40 16.24
N THR A 784 9.36 7.78 17.41
CA THR A 784 10.45 7.09 18.12
C THR A 784 10.85 5.75 17.49
N HIS A 785 9.89 4.95 16.99
CA HIS A 785 10.15 3.56 16.61
C HIS A 785 9.90 3.21 15.14
N ASN A 786 9.22 4.06 14.37
CA ASN A 786 8.86 3.79 12.97
C ASN A 786 9.44 4.85 12.00
N SER A 787 10.45 5.60 12.45
CA SER A 787 11.20 6.55 11.65
C SER A 787 12.70 6.24 11.77
N LEU A 788 13.41 6.16 10.63
CA LEU A 788 14.85 5.86 10.55
C LEU A 788 15.76 6.88 11.29
N TYR A 789 15.20 7.98 11.79
CA TYR A 789 15.90 9.01 12.55
C TYR A 789 15.92 8.79 14.07
N GLY A 790 15.07 7.91 14.62
CA GLY A 790 14.92 7.74 16.08
C GLY A 790 16.15 7.15 16.79
N SER A 791 16.95 6.33 16.09
CA SER A 791 18.13 5.64 16.63
C SER A 791 19.43 6.43 16.59
N CYS A 792 19.44 7.66 16.03
CA CYS A 792 20.64 8.50 15.94
C CYS A 792 20.64 9.67 16.95
N THR A 793 19.48 10.14 17.38
CA THR A 793 19.36 11.33 18.24
C THR A 793 19.46 11.05 19.74
N GLN A 794 19.17 9.82 20.20
CA GLN A 794 19.23 9.50 21.64
C GLN A 794 20.66 9.40 22.21
N SER A 795 21.67 9.17 21.36
CA SER A 795 23.09 9.17 21.78
C SER A 795 23.71 10.56 21.91
N LEU A 796 23.02 11.62 21.48
CA LEU A 796 23.51 13.00 21.48
C LEU A 796 22.97 13.87 22.63
N PHE A 797 21.87 13.46 23.27
CA PHE A 797 21.24 14.24 24.36
C PHE A 797 21.71 13.88 25.78
N LEU A 798 22.68 12.97 25.93
CA LEU A 798 23.28 12.58 27.21
C LEU A 798 24.74 13.05 27.41
N CYS A 799 25.28 13.86 26.49
CA CYS A 799 26.63 14.43 26.58
C CYS A 799 26.65 15.98 26.73
N CYS A 800 25.51 16.59 27.09
CA CYS A 800 25.41 18.04 27.34
C CYS A 800 24.69 18.35 28.66
N HIS A 801 25.04 17.64 29.73
CA HIS A 801 24.78 18.05 31.11
C HIS A 801 25.81 17.43 32.07
N ASP A 802 27.01 18.00 32.03
CA ASP A 802 28.00 18.10 33.12
C ASP A 802 28.74 19.44 32.95
#